data_AF-A0A8T1UBC4-F1
#
_entry.id   AF-A0A8T1UBC4-F1
#
_cell.length_a   1.000
_cell.length_b   1.000
_cell.length_c   1.000
_cell.angle_alpha   90.00
_cell.angle_beta   90.00
_cell.angle_gamma   90.00
#
_symmetry.space_group_name_H-M   'P 1'
#
loop_
_entity.id
_entity.type
_entity.pdbx_description
1 polymer ?
#
loop_
_entity_poly.entity_id
_entity_poly.type
_entity_poly.pdbx_seq_one_letter_code
_entity_poly.pdbx_strand_id
1 'polypeptide(L)'
;MAAPAPDLTDMNAMLQVAIAAARAAGAHMKSHLSTSRVEKTKSSKDDLVTVVDKQCQDLVFATIKGTFPSHEFLGEENVEPGSEASARALRDMVSKEWLWIVDPIDGTTNFVHHRPASVVSVACAHLGEVVVGVIYDPYRDEIFTAQKGKGTFLNGQPAHVSQEASFSEALVGFGIGTKDSVRLPMLDCAREFSAKCRGLRLQGAAAIELAWTAAGRQSAFFELDLNSWDVAAGALLVKEAGGEVTNSDGTPFSLSTRNIVVSNNKGDIHASMIELIKKADAVNNPKQSVLVSPSLAKMEEQFPAQYHVNTWFFVCGPLAVNTFLLGLAANLHVFKKNNLAFDRVMDMRPDEIPTAGGVFKTALFMCLLQFLLFNGEAARRGDAFGVDETRMEMLLLGYVIVAASLLLCPFDVLHYKFRMFVLRKLARCFWPFQQFSFKLPTHATPFIEVFMADGMTSLSKFIQDLSVALMLLVMSFTSEPEDLRESYISKLKESPLPYFAASTPYIIRATQCLISFQRTPSVNDRFLHLLNTMKYCSSLLVISVGAYPMLMGLARPEQSSFFLLCAVFNSLYSFLWDVVMDWGLGQPKLPRRVAFLRHQLIYRPRKIYYLVIVVDFVLRIMWVAKWWDWMHRGVHFKLVAQVAEVVRRIVWNFVRVEWQCIKLDILATKKLSADTVELDEMIEKVPLMQEHEDDLEDMKPRMRTLSRPNSFSAEASGTETSSTLSQSPLHDNTDSELFLQVDAESSSGRDVQRDEMIAPAAITVASYPEKPQAMLVSYGDVHQRWESSPNKATTEGAEADEL
;
A
#
# COMPACT_ATOMS: atom_id res chain seq x y z
N MET A 1 49.44 26.31 36.65
CA MET A 1 50.72 26.25 35.90
C MET A 1 50.41 25.64 34.54
N ALA A 2 51.08 26.06 33.47
CA ALA A 2 51.01 25.32 32.21
C ALA A 2 51.71 23.96 32.38
N ALA A 3 51.27 22.94 31.64
CA ALA A 3 52.03 21.70 31.51
C ALA A 3 53.40 22.00 30.85
N PRO A 4 54.47 21.26 31.18
CA PRO A 4 55.71 21.33 30.43
C PRO A 4 55.43 20.96 28.97
N ALA A 5 56.09 21.64 28.03
CA ALA A 5 55.99 21.26 26.62
C ALA A 5 56.58 19.84 26.42
N PRO A 6 55.93 18.97 25.63
CA PRO A 6 56.43 17.61 25.38
C PRO A 6 57.80 17.65 24.72
N ASP A 7 58.63 16.63 24.99
CA ASP A 7 59.99 16.61 24.47
C ASP A 7 60.02 16.50 22.94
N LEU A 8 60.85 17.33 22.33
CA LEU A 8 61.04 17.42 20.89
C LEU A 8 61.74 16.18 20.33
N THR A 9 62.52 15.48 21.15
CA THR A 9 63.16 14.21 20.76
C THR A 9 62.13 13.08 20.59
N ASP A 10 61.10 13.06 21.44
CA ASP A 10 60.10 11.99 21.47
C ASP A 10 59.03 12.14 20.38
N MET A 11 58.50 13.36 20.15
CA MET A 11 57.50 13.59 19.10
C MET A 11 57.98 13.18 17.69
N ASN A 12 59.28 13.27 17.39
CA ASN A 12 59.85 12.77 16.14
C ASN A 12 59.75 11.24 16.04
N ALA A 13 60.02 10.51 17.13
CA ALA A 13 59.88 9.06 17.19
C ALA A 13 58.40 8.65 17.07
N MET A 14 57.49 9.35 17.76
CA MET A 14 56.04 9.17 17.61
C MET A 14 55.60 9.34 16.16
N LEU A 15 56.08 10.37 15.45
CA LEU A 15 55.77 10.58 14.04
C LEU A 15 56.26 9.44 13.15
N GLN A 16 57.49 8.94 13.33
CA GLN A 16 57.99 7.79 12.55
C GLN A 16 57.21 6.50 12.82
N VAL A 17 56.80 6.26 14.06
CA VAL A 17 55.97 5.10 14.43
C VAL A 17 54.55 5.23 13.87
N ALA A 18 53.97 6.43 13.88
CA ALA A 18 52.67 6.70 13.26
C ALA A 18 52.71 6.49 11.73
N ILE A 19 53.79 6.93 11.07
CA ILE A 19 54.04 6.69 9.64
C ILE A 19 54.14 5.19 9.35
N ALA A 20 54.88 4.43 10.16
CA ALA A 20 55.04 2.99 10.00
C ALA A 20 53.70 2.25 10.19
N ALA A 21 52.95 2.59 11.23
CA ALA A 21 51.64 2.02 11.54
C ALA A 21 50.61 2.29 10.43
N ALA A 22 50.50 3.55 9.98
CA ALA A 22 49.59 3.94 8.90
C ALA A 22 49.95 3.25 7.57
N ARG A 23 51.24 3.14 7.23
CA ARG A 23 51.69 2.41 6.03
C ARG A 23 51.41 0.91 6.11
N ALA A 24 51.58 0.29 7.28
CA ALA A 24 51.28 -1.13 7.48
C ALA A 24 49.78 -1.43 7.30
N ALA A 25 48.90 -0.65 7.94
CA ALA A 25 47.46 -0.78 7.78
C ALA A 25 46.99 -0.45 6.35
N GLY A 26 47.51 0.61 5.72
CA GLY A 26 47.16 0.95 4.34
C GLY A 26 47.60 -0.11 3.32
N ALA A 27 48.72 -0.78 3.55
CA ALA A 27 49.14 -1.94 2.75
C ALA A 27 48.19 -3.14 2.94
N HIS A 28 47.74 -3.40 4.19
CA HIS A 28 46.76 -4.45 4.50
C HIS A 28 45.38 -4.15 3.88
N MET A 29 44.89 -2.91 3.95
CA MET A 29 43.68 -2.49 3.25
C MET A 29 43.82 -2.72 1.74
N LYS A 30 44.94 -2.28 1.15
CA LYS A 30 45.20 -2.43 -0.30
C LYS A 30 45.24 -3.88 -0.76
N SER A 31 45.76 -4.82 0.05
CA SER A 31 45.76 -6.24 -0.30
C SER A 31 44.38 -6.90 -0.24
N HIS A 32 43.43 -6.33 0.51
CA HIS A 32 42.08 -6.89 0.67
C HIS A 32 41.00 -6.26 -0.22
N LEU A 33 41.36 -5.29 -1.07
CA LEU A 33 40.44 -4.60 -1.99
C LEU A 33 39.60 -5.51 -2.88
N SER A 34 40.12 -6.67 -3.32
CA SER A 34 39.38 -7.64 -4.15
C SER A 34 38.51 -8.61 -3.35
N THR A 35 38.53 -8.52 -2.03
CA THR A 35 37.88 -9.46 -1.09
C THR A 35 36.97 -8.79 -0.06
N SER A 36 36.86 -7.45 -0.09
CA SER A 36 36.03 -6.66 0.81
C SER A 36 34.56 -7.09 0.74
N ARG A 37 34.08 -7.73 1.81
CA ARG A 37 32.67 -8.05 2.04
C ARG A 37 32.22 -7.36 3.32
N VAL A 38 31.04 -6.75 3.29
CA VAL A 38 30.36 -6.27 4.50
C VAL A 38 30.17 -7.45 5.44
N GLU A 39 30.67 -7.35 6.67
CA GLU A 39 30.40 -8.36 7.70
C GLU A 39 29.11 -8.01 8.43
N LYS A 40 28.98 -6.73 8.83
CA LYS A 40 27.83 -6.20 9.59
C LYS A 40 27.60 -4.72 9.24
N THR A 41 26.43 -4.24 9.64
CA THR A 41 26.11 -2.81 9.78
C THR A 41 26.27 -2.38 11.24
N LYS A 42 26.83 -1.20 11.49
CA LYS A 42 27.03 -0.61 12.84
C LYS A 42 25.73 0.08 13.32
N SER A 43 25.67 1.42 13.35
CA SER A 43 24.54 2.19 13.91
C SER A 43 23.35 2.35 12.94
N SER A 44 23.54 2.08 11.65
CA SER A 44 22.48 2.15 10.62
C SER A 44 22.80 1.25 9.42
N LYS A 45 21.84 1.06 8.52
CA LYS A 45 22.05 0.40 7.22
C LYS A 45 23.08 1.09 6.30
N ASP A 46 23.41 2.36 6.55
CA ASP A 46 24.36 3.17 5.77
C ASP A 46 25.75 3.22 6.43
N ASP A 47 25.89 2.56 7.58
CA ASP A 47 27.07 2.57 8.46
C ASP A 47 27.64 1.14 8.51
N LEU A 48 28.79 0.92 7.88
CA LEU A 48 29.31 -0.40 7.49
C LEU A 48 30.59 -0.76 8.24
N VAL A 49 30.81 -2.07 8.44
CA VAL A 49 32.07 -2.61 8.96
C VAL A 49 32.45 -3.92 8.28
N THR A 50 33.75 -4.12 8.07
CA THR A 50 34.33 -5.36 7.55
C THR A 50 35.37 -5.92 8.53
N VAL A 51 35.78 -7.16 8.29
CA VAL A 51 36.91 -7.80 9.02
C VAL A 51 38.21 -6.99 8.86
N VAL A 52 38.36 -6.24 7.76
CA VAL A 52 39.60 -5.53 7.40
C VAL A 52 39.82 -4.29 8.26
N ASP A 53 38.74 -3.58 8.63
CA ASP A 53 38.79 -2.38 9.49
C ASP A 53 39.41 -2.74 10.84
N LYS A 54 38.90 -3.81 11.47
CA LYS A 54 39.45 -4.33 12.73
C LYS A 54 40.90 -4.81 12.59
N GLN A 55 41.23 -5.54 11.52
CA GLN A 55 42.61 -5.99 11.28
C GLN A 55 43.59 -4.82 11.09
N CYS A 56 43.17 -3.74 10.42
CA CYS A 56 43.95 -2.52 10.30
C CYS A 56 44.16 -1.85 11.66
N GLN A 57 43.13 -1.78 12.51
CA GLN A 57 43.24 -1.24 13.87
C GLN A 57 44.22 -2.07 14.72
N ASP A 58 44.09 -3.40 14.72
CA ASP A 58 44.96 -4.30 15.48
C ASP A 58 46.44 -4.18 15.03
N LEU A 59 46.69 -3.99 13.72
CA LEU A 59 48.03 -3.71 13.17
C LEU A 59 48.59 -2.34 13.63
N VAL A 60 47.78 -1.28 13.61
CA VAL A 60 48.20 0.04 14.10
C VAL A 60 48.53 -0.02 15.58
N PHE A 61 47.65 -0.62 16.39
CA PHE A 61 47.82 -0.76 17.83
C PHE A 61 49.07 -1.58 18.17
N ALA A 62 49.29 -2.72 17.52
CA ALA A 62 50.47 -3.55 17.73
C ALA A 62 51.78 -2.83 17.36
N THR A 63 51.79 -2.10 16.23
CA THR A 63 52.96 -1.35 15.76
C THR A 63 53.35 -0.25 16.76
N ILE A 64 52.38 0.54 17.20
CA ILE A 64 52.60 1.63 18.16
C ILE A 64 53.02 1.08 19.52
N LYS A 65 52.28 0.09 20.06
CA LYS A 65 52.51 -0.50 21.39
C LYS A 65 53.85 -1.24 21.49
N GLY A 66 54.42 -1.67 20.37
CA GLY A 66 55.78 -2.22 20.31
C GLY A 66 56.89 -1.19 20.61
N THR A 67 56.63 0.10 20.43
CA THR A 67 57.56 1.19 20.80
C THR A 67 57.11 1.94 22.06
N PHE A 68 55.80 2.15 22.20
CA PHE A 68 55.17 2.95 23.26
C PHE A 68 54.21 2.09 24.11
N PRO A 69 54.72 1.15 24.92
CA PRO A 69 53.89 0.16 25.62
C PRO A 69 53.00 0.74 26.73
N SER A 70 53.29 1.96 27.20
CA SER A 70 52.59 2.71 28.24
C SER A 70 51.52 3.69 27.72
N HIS A 71 51.40 3.88 26.41
CA HIS A 71 50.45 4.84 25.84
C HIS A 71 49.06 4.21 25.71
N GLU A 72 48.03 5.04 25.79
CA GLU A 72 46.63 4.63 25.71
C GLU A 72 46.09 4.75 24.28
N PHE A 73 44.97 4.09 23.99
CA PHE A 73 44.41 3.99 22.64
C PHE A 73 42.89 4.23 22.62
N LEU A 74 42.45 5.01 21.64
CA LEU A 74 41.05 5.21 21.26
C LEU A 74 40.92 4.95 19.75
N GLY A 75 40.32 3.82 19.38
CA GLY A 75 40.08 3.46 17.97
C GLY A 75 38.64 3.03 17.76
N GLU A 76 38.10 3.32 16.57
CA GLU A 76 36.67 3.15 16.27
C GLU A 76 36.13 1.76 16.63
N GLU A 77 36.82 0.69 16.20
CA GLU A 77 36.32 -0.70 16.31
C GLU A 77 36.34 -1.25 17.75
N ASN A 78 36.72 -0.42 18.72
CA ASN A 78 36.63 -0.70 20.16
C ASN A 78 35.56 0.14 20.88
N VAL A 79 34.78 0.95 20.15
CA VAL A 79 33.75 1.85 20.70
C VAL A 79 32.36 1.42 20.24
N GLU A 80 31.40 1.37 21.15
CA GLU A 80 30.00 1.04 20.82
C GLU A 80 29.39 2.09 19.87
N PRO A 81 28.56 1.69 18.87
CA PRO A 81 28.08 2.63 17.85
C PRO A 81 27.21 3.77 18.40
N GLY A 82 27.49 5.00 17.97
CA GLY A 82 26.64 6.17 18.21
C GLY A 82 27.35 7.32 18.96
N SER A 83 26.81 8.54 18.80
CA SER A 83 27.50 9.78 19.16
C SER A 83 27.77 9.93 20.67
N GLU A 84 26.86 9.50 21.55
CA GLU A 84 27.07 9.55 23.01
C GLU A 84 28.01 8.44 23.51
N ALA A 85 28.04 7.27 22.87
CA ALA A 85 29.05 6.24 23.18
C ALA A 85 30.45 6.72 22.77
N SER A 86 30.56 7.31 21.58
CA SER A 86 31.80 7.94 21.08
C SER A 86 32.27 9.11 21.95
N ALA A 87 31.34 9.99 22.35
CA ALA A 87 31.64 11.09 23.26
C ALA A 87 32.06 10.58 24.66
N ARG A 88 31.49 9.48 25.15
CA ARG A 88 31.87 8.86 26.43
C ARG A 88 33.27 8.26 26.39
N ALA A 89 33.55 7.42 25.39
CA ALA A 89 34.88 6.82 25.20
C ALA A 89 35.99 7.88 25.10
N LEU A 90 35.69 9.03 24.46
CA LEU A 90 36.61 10.17 24.47
C LEU A 90 36.72 10.82 25.87
N ARG A 91 35.61 11.10 26.57
CA ARG A 91 35.64 11.73 27.91
C ARG A 91 36.49 10.94 28.92
N ASP A 92 36.47 9.61 28.82
CA ASP A 92 37.23 8.72 29.70
C ASP A 92 38.73 8.63 29.34
N MET A 93 39.13 9.10 28.14
CA MET A 93 40.49 8.99 27.60
C MET A 93 41.18 10.35 27.33
N VAL A 94 40.45 11.45 27.18
CA VAL A 94 41.00 12.76 26.76
C VAL A 94 42.01 13.35 27.76
N SER A 95 41.97 12.93 29.03
CA SER A 95 42.87 13.38 30.10
C SER A 95 44.14 12.51 30.26
N LYS A 96 44.32 11.46 29.46
CA LYS A 96 45.52 10.62 29.50
C LYS A 96 46.75 11.42 29.04
N GLU A 97 47.91 11.09 29.61
CA GLU A 97 49.18 11.76 29.25
C GLU A 97 49.52 11.56 27.78
N TRP A 98 49.33 10.34 27.25
CA TRP A 98 49.54 10.01 25.85
C TRP A 98 48.41 9.13 25.32
N LEU A 99 47.65 9.67 24.37
CA LEU A 99 46.52 8.99 23.74
C LEU A 99 46.74 8.90 22.22
N TRP A 100 46.75 7.68 21.70
CA TRP A 100 46.69 7.41 20.27
C TRP A 100 45.23 7.32 19.82
N ILE A 101 44.86 8.13 18.84
CA ILE A 101 43.50 8.18 18.28
C ILE A 101 43.57 7.68 16.84
N VAL A 102 42.77 6.66 16.50
CA VAL A 102 42.93 5.88 15.26
C VAL A 102 41.60 5.66 14.56
N ASP A 103 41.52 6.05 13.29
CA ASP A 103 40.57 5.49 12.34
C ASP A 103 41.32 4.49 11.45
N PRO A 104 40.97 3.20 11.49
CA PRO A 104 41.66 2.20 10.67
C PRO A 104 41.33 2.32 9.17
N ILE A 105 40.11 2.73 8.79
CA ILE A 105 39.64 2.89 7.40
C ILE A 105 38.55 3.99 7.37
N ASP A 106 38.98 5.26 7.36
CA ASP A 106 38.08 6.39 7.13
C ASP A 106 37.44 6.21 5.75
N GLY A 107 36.11 6.16 5.71
CA GLY A 107 35.35 5.82 4.52
C GLY A 107 35.26 4.31 4.22
N THR A 108 34.97 3.45 5.21
CA THR A 108 34.65 2.02 5.01
C THR A 108 33.66 1.77 3.85
N THR A 109 32.66 2.64 3.68
CA THR A 109 31.71 2.58 2.54
C THR A 109 32.40 2.75 1.18
N ASN A 110 33.40 3.63 1.07
CA ASN A 110 34.20 3.77 -0.14
C ASN A 110 35.08 2.53 -0.37
N PHE A 111 35.69 1.98 0.68
CA PHE A 111 36.47 0.74 0.61
C PHE A 111 35.62 -0.45 0.11
N VAL A 112 34.44 -0.67 0.72
CA VAL A 112 33.47 -1.71 0.34
C VAL A 112 33.01 -1.58 -1.12
N HIS A 113 32.82 -0.36 -1.61
CA HIS A 113 32.42 -0.09 -3.00
C HIS A 113 33.59 0.11 -3.96
N HIS A 114 34.83 -0.19 -3.54
CA HIS A 114 36.07 -0.04 -4.33
C HIS A 114 36.32 1.38 -4.87
N ARG A 115 35.76 2.43 -4.24
CA ARG A 115 36.00 3.83 -4.58
C ARG A 115 37.33 4.28 -3.95
N PRO A 116 38.30 4.81 -4.74
CA PRO A 116 39.64 5.18 -4.24
C PRO A 116 39.64 6.50 -3.47
N ALA A 117 38.97 6.49 -2.31
CA ALA A 117 38.79 7.59 -1.38
C ALA A 117 38.52 7.06 0.05
N SER A 118 39.35 6.14 0.52
CA SER A 118 39.40 5.71 1.93
C SER A 118 40.84 5.75 2.44
N VAL A 119 41.06 6.03 3.73
CA VAL A 119 42.41 6.30 4.28
C VAL A 119 42.59 5.75 5.68
N VAL A 120 43.84 5.63 6.13
CA VAL A 120 44.16 5.36 7.55
C VAL A 120 44.45 6.69 8.25
N SER A 121 43.81 6.96 9.39
CA SER A 121 44.03 8.16 10.22
C SER A 121 44.69 7.75 11.54
N VAL A 122 45.82 8.36 11.88
CA VAL A 122 46.54 8.12 13.15
C VAL A 122 46.98 9.45 13.74
N ALA A 123 46.49 9.76 14.94
CA ALA A 123 46.89 10.92 15.72
C ALA A 123 47.49 10.50 17.08
N CYS A 124 48.41 11.31 17.61
CA CYS A 124 48.81 11.24 19.00
C CYS A 124 48.49 12.57 19.69
N ALA A 125 47.82 12.49 20.84
CA ALA A 125 47.49 13.61 21.69
C ALA A 125 48.19 13.51 23.05
N HIS A 126 48.72 14.64 23.51
CA HIS A 126 49.29 14.82 24.84
C HIS A 126 48.34 15.64 25.71
N LEU A 127 47.82 15.06 26.80
CA LEU A 127 46.87 15.72 27.72
C LEU A 127 45.69 16.41 27.01
N GLY A 128 45.16 15.78 25.95
CA GLY A 128 44.03 16.26 25.16
C GLY A 128 44.36 17.19 23.99
N GLU A 129 45.64 17.57 23.79
CA GLU A 129 46.09 18.35 22.64
C GLU A 129 46.79 17.47 21.60
N VAL A 130 46.35 17.51 20.33
CA VAL A 130 46.99 16.74 19.25
C VAL A 130 48.38 17.30 18.94
N VAL A 131 49.41 16.45 19.01
CA VAL A 131 50.82 16.84 18.79
C VAL A 131 51.46 16.19 17.56
N VAL A 132 50.93 15.05 17.12
CA VAL A 132 51.33 14.33 15.89
C VAL A 132 50.07 13.88 15.15
N GLY A 133 50.06 14.00 13.83
CA GLY A 133 48.95 13.58 12.96
C GLY A 133 49.47 13.03 11.64
N VAL A 134 48.96 11.86 11.26
CA VAL A 134 49.30 11.14 10.02
C VAL A 134 48.02 10.66 9.35
N ILE A 135 47.88 10.92 8.05
CA ILE A 135 46.82 10.37 7.21
C ILE A 135 47.47 9.72 5.99
N TYR A 136 47.09 8.48 5.66
CA TYR A 136 47.67 7.74 4.54
C TYR A 136 46.63 7.26 3.53
N ASP A 137 46.80 7.68 2.28
CA ASP A 137 46.06 7.20 1.11
C ASP A 137 46.89 6.14 0.36
N PRO A 138 46.57 4.85 0.51
CA PRO A 138 47.28 3.77 -0.17
C PRO A 138 46.86 3.61 -1.64
N TYR A 139 45.80 4.27 -2.12
CA TYR A 139 45.48 4.28 -3.55
C TYR A 139 46.47 5.14 -4.33
N ARG A 140 46.88 6.28 -3.74
CA ARG A 140 47.81 7.26 -4.33
C ARG A 140 49.25 7.14 -3.83
N ASP A 141 49.48 6.38 -2.75
CA ASP A 141 50.72 6.38 -1.96
C ASP A 141 51.10 7.79 -1.46
N GLU A 142 50.09 8.47 -0.93
CA GLU A 142 50.20 9.82 -0.37
C GLU A 142 50.08 9.75 1.14
N ILE A 143 51.17 10.07 1.85
CA ILE A 143 51.17 10.24 3.30
C ILE A 143 51.27 11.72 3.67
N PHE A 144 50.26 12.18 4.39
CA PHE A 144 50.13 13.53 4.92
C PHE A 144 50.55 13.49 6.39
N THR A 145 51.52 14.31 6.79
CA THR A 145 52.15 14.24 8.12
C THR A 145 52.32 15.63 8.72
N ALA A 146 51.92 15.81 9.98
CA ALA A 146 52.18 17.01 10.76
C ALA A 146 52.68 16.66 12.17
N GLN A 147 53.52 17.54 12.70
CA GLN A 147 53.91 17.60 14.10
C GLN A 147 53.73 19.05 14.56
N LYS A 148 53.24 19.26 15.78
CA LYS A 148 52.98 20.58 16.35
C LYS A 148 54.22 21.49 16.30
N GLY A 149 54.08 22.68 15.71
CA GLY A 149 55.15 23.65 15.52
C GLY A 149 56.22 23.23 14.51
N LYS A 150 55.89 22.40 13.52
CA LYS A 150 56.82 21.90 12.47
C LYS A 150 56.29 22.04 11.04
N GLY A 151 55.02 22.37 10.86
CA GLY A 151 54.38 22.41 9.55
C GLY A 151 53.85 21.05 9.08
N THR A 152 53.08 21.10 8.00
CA THR A 152 52.51 19.93 7.34
C THR A 152 53.34 19.54 6.12
N PHE A 153 53.44 18.23 5.86
CA PHE A 153 54.18 17.66 4.74
C PHE A 153 53.32 16.62 4.01
N LEU A 154 53.46 16.56 2.68
CA LEU A 154 52.95 15.50 1.83
C LEU A 154 54.14 14.75 1.22
N ASN A 155 54.27 13.45 1.50
CA ASN A 155 55.39 12.62 1.07
C ASN A 155 56.77 13.25 1.39
N GLY A 156 56.87 13.91 2.54
CA GLY A 156 58.08 14.61 3.02
C GLY A 156 58.36 15.97 2.39
N GLN A 157 57.55 16.45 1.44
CA GLN A 157 57.62 17.81 0.92
C GLN A 157 56.67 18.75 1.70
N PRO A 158 57.06 20.00 2.03
CA PRO A 158 56.18 20.95 2.70
C PRO A 158 54.86 21.14 1.94
N ALA A 159 53.76 21.16 2.67
CA ALA A 159 52.41 21.34 2.16
C ALA A 159 51.71 22.50 2.88
N HIS A 160 50.96 23.28 2.12
CA HIS A 160 50.28 24.48 2.59
C HIS A 160 48.84 24.52 2.07
N VAL A 161 47.98 25.17 2.82
CA VAL A 161 46.61 25.48 2.41
C VAL A 161 46.58 26.38 1.16
N SER A 162 45.44 26.40 0.47
CA SER A 162 45.24 27.21 -0.75
C SER A 162 45.26 28.72 -0.47
N GLN A 163 45.20 29.54 -1.53
CA GLN A 163 45.42 31.00 -1.41
C GLN A 163 44.23 31.85 -1.91
N GLU A 164 43.13 31.23 -2.33
CA GLU A 164 41.87 31.94 -2.60
C GLU A 164 41.42 32.69 -1.34
N ALA A 165 41.06 33.97 -1.47
CA ALA A 165 40.71 34.83 -0.35
C ALA A 165 39.23 35.26 -0.32
N SER A 166 38.41 34.78 -1.27
CA SER A 166 36.96 34.91 -1.21
C SER A 166 36.28 33.55 -1.29
N PHE A 167 35.22 33.38 -0.50
CA PHE A 167 34.35 32.22 -0.50
C PHE A 167 33.77 31.94 -1.89
N SER A 168 33.51 32.99 -2.68
CA SER A 168 33.08 32.89 -4.09
C SER A 168 34.07 32.15 -5.00
N GLU A 169 35.34 32.12 -4.63
CA GLU A 169 36.40 31.41 -5.34
C GLU A 169 36.72 30.04 -4.74
N ALA A 170 36.24 29.77 -3.52
CA ALA A 170 36.59 28.60 -2.74
C ALA A 170 36.04 27.30 -3.35
N LEU A 171 36.88 26.26 -3.35
CA LEU A 171 36.43 24.88 -3.52
C LEU A 171 36.20 24.30 -2.12
N VAL A 172 35.01 23.76 -1.86
CA VAL A 172 34.63 23.33 -0.50
C VAL A 172 34.25 21.85 -0.48
N GLY A 173 34.98 21.06 0.30
CA GLY A 173 34.59 19.69 0.65
C GLY A 173 33.45 19.69 1.66
N PHE A 174 32.58 18.69 1.61
CA PHE A 174 31.58 18.43 2.65
C PHE A 174 31.25 16.95 2.70
N GLY A 175 30.86 16.46 3.88
CA GLY A 175 30.24 15.15 4.02
C GLY A 175 28.71 15.24 4.15
N ILE A 176 28.07 14.11 4.44
CA ILE A 176 26.59 14.01 4.56
C ILE A 176 26.12 13.12 5.72
N GLY A 177 27.02 12.55 6.52
CA GLY A 177 26.69 11.63 7.60
C GLY A 177 25.89 10.36 7.24
N THR A 178 25.77 9.47 8.21
CA THR A 178 25.01 8.21 8.14
C THR A 178 23.58 8.32 8.69
N LYS A 179 23.27 9.40 9.43
CA LYS A 179 22.01 9.63 10.16
C LYS A 179 21.20 10.72 9.50
N ASP A 180 19.89 10.54 9.32
CA ASP A 180 19.04 11.52 8.63
C ASP A 180 18.95 12.87 9.38
N SER A 181 19.09 12.87 10.71
CA SER A 181 19.20 14.05 11.58
C SER A 181 20.49 14.87 11.41
N VAL A 182 21.43 14.40 10.59
CA VAL A 182 22.68 15.06 10.21
C VAL A 182 22.67 15.35 8.71
N ARG A 183 22.23 14.35 7.93
CA ARG A 183 22.19 14.36 6.47
C ARG A 183 21.31 15.45 5.87
N LEU A 184 20.12 15.67 6.41
CA LEU A 184 19.22 16.70 5.90
C LEU A 184 19.78 18.12 6.21
N PRO A 185 20.21 18.45 7.45
CA PRO A 185 20.96 19.69 7.73
C PRO A 185 22.20 19.89 6.85
N MET A 186 22.97 18.83 6.57
CA MET A 186 24.14 18.93 5.66
C MET A 186 23.74 19.25 4.20
N LEU A 187 22.58 18.78 3.73
CA LEU A 187 22.03 19.15 2.42
C LEU A 187 21.49 20.59 2.38
N ASP A 188 20.90 21.07 3.48
CA ASP A 188 20.52 22.49 3.63
C ASP A 188 21.77 23.40 3.60
N CYS A 189 22.83 23.06 4.33
CA CYS A 189 24.13 23.75 4.24
C CYS A 189 24.71 23.68 2.81
N ALA A 190 24.69 22.51 2.16
CA ALA A 190 25.18 22.35 0.80
C ALA A 190 24.43 23.24 -0.20
N ARG A 191 23.10 23.39 -0.05
CA ARG A 191 22.30 24.34 -0.84
C ARG A 191 22.84 25.77 -0.68
N GLU A 192 22.99 26.24 0.56
CA GLU A 192 23.46 27.60 0.85
C GLU A 192 24.88 27.87 0.31
N PHE A 193 25.78 26.89 0.47
CA PHE A 193 27.16 26.99 -0.02
C PHE A 193 27.22 26.94 -1.55
N SER A 194 26.41 26.11 -2.21
CA SER A 194 26.43 25.93 -3.67
C SER A 194 26.09 27.20 -4.47
N ALA A 195 25.30 28.11 -3.88
CA ALA A 195 24.97 29.41 -4.46
C ALA A 195 26.01 30.51 -4.16
N LYS A 196 27.09 30.17 -3.45
CA LYS A 196 28.03 31.13 -2.86
C LYS A 196 29.51 30.80 -3.00
N CYS A 197 29.89 29.57 -3.38
CA CYS A 197 31.28 29.16 -3.64
C CYS A 197 31.50 28.68 -5.07
N ARG A 198 32.77 28.42 -5.45
CA ARG A 198 33.14 27.92 -6.79
C ARG A 198 32.62 26.49 -7.04
N GLY A 199 32.41 25.72 -5.99
CA GLY A 199 31.70 24.44 -6.06
C GLY A 199 32.00 23.49 -4.90
N LEU A 200 31.13 22.51 -4.73
CA LEU A 200 31.20 21.51 -3.67
C LEU A 200 31.88 20.20 -4.11
N ARG A 201 32.49 19.49 -3.16
CA ARG A 201 33.04 18.13 -3.32
C ARG A 201 32.58 17.24 -2.17
N LEU A 202 32.32 15.97 -2.49
CA LEU A 202 31.89 14.95 -1.53
C LEU A 202 32.69 13.67 -1.82
N GLN A 203 33.76 13.44 -1.07
CA GLN A 203 34.54 12.20 -1.16
C GLN A 203 33.93 11.06 -0.35
N GLY A 204 33.33 11.35 0.81
CA GLY A 204 32.71 10.35 1.69
C GLY A 204 33.70 9.67 2.65
N ALA A 205 34.73 10.42 3.05
CA ALA A 205 35.77 10.07 4.02
C ALA A 205 36.32 11.41 4.56
N ALA A 206 36.27 11.66 5.86
CA ALA A 206 36.49 12.99 6.43
C ALA A 206 37.97 13.36 6.55
N ALA A 207 38.81 12.38 6.91
CA ALA A 207 40.24 12.57 7.10
C ALA A 207 40.93 12.93 5.77
N ILE A 208 40.53 12.33 4.64
CA ILE A 208 41.09 12.70 3.33
C ILE A 208 40.65 14.09 2.85
N GLU A 209 39.43 14.54 3.18
CA GLU A 209 38.98 15.92 2.87
C GLU A 209 39.76 16.96 3.69
N LEU A 210 40.06 16.66 4.96
CA LEU A 210 40.95 17.46 5.82
C LEU A 210 42.40 17.48 5.28
N ALA A 211 42.94 16.32 4.90
CA ALA A 211 44.28 16.21 4.32
C ALA A 211 44.42 16.97 2.98
N TRP A 212 43.39 16.93 2.13
CA TRP A 212 43.35 17.69 0.88
C TRP A 212 43.18 19.19 1.10
N THR A 213 42.51 19.62 2.18
CA THR A 213 42.48 21.03 2.60
C THR A 213 43.87 21.49 3.06
N ALA A 214 44.54 20.70 3.89
CA ALA A 214 45.90 20.97 4.36
C ALA A 214 46.94 21.02 3.22
N ALA A 215 46.73 20.26 2.15
CA ALA A 215 47.56 20.28 0.94
C ALA A 215 47.06 21.25 -0.15
N GLY A 216 46.12 22.15 0.16
CA GLY A 216 45.67 23.21 -0.73
C GLY A 216 44.92 22.75 -2.00
N ARG A 217 44.46 21.49 -2.02
CA ARG A 217 43.67 20.91 -3.13
C ARG A 217 42.22 21.38 -3.11
N GLN A 218 41.75 21.83 -1.95
CA GLN A 218 40.52 22.56 -1.74
C GLN A 218 40.73 23.62 -0.66
N SER A 219 39.88 24.64 -0.65
CA SER A 219 40.02 25.83 0.19
C SER A 219 39.43 25.63 1.59
N ALA A 220 38.52 24.66 1.74
CA ALA A 220 37.79 24.40 2.98
C ALA A 220 37.12 23.01 3.00
N PHE A 221 36.71 22.58 4.20
CA PHE A 221 35.84 21.42 4.43
C PHE A 221 34.92 21.62 5.66
N PHE A 222 33.73 21.02 5.66
CA PHE A 222 32.85 20.96 6.84
C PHE A 222 32.03 19.67 6.93
N GLU A 223 31.80 19.17 8.15
CA GLU A 223 30.82 18.10 8.44
C GLU A 223 30.36 18.15 9.91
N LEU A 224 29.16 17.61 10.16
CA LEU A 224 28.51 17.58 11.47
C LEU A 224 28.46 16.15 12.04
N ASP A 225 28.49 16.02 13.37
CA ASP A 225 28.43 14.76 14.12
C ASP A 225 29.56 13.73 13.84
N LEU A 226 30.75 14.19 13.44
CA LEU A 226 31.98 13.38 13.35
C LEU A 226 32.53 12.97 14.73
N ASN A 227 33.40 11.96 14.76
CA ASN A 227 34.14 11.51 15.94
C ASN A 227 35.58 12.03 15.96
N SER A 228 36.25 11.80 17.10
CA SER A 228 37.61 12.28 17.31
C SER A 228 38.65 11.60 16.41
N TRP A 229 38.42 10.36 15.95
CA TRP A 229 39.32 9.64 15.06
C TRP A 229 39.25 10.13 13.61
N ASP A 230 38.04 10.45 13.14
CA ASP A 230 37.77 11.09 11.84
C ASP A 230 38.56 12.41 11.68
N VAL A 231 38.65 13.21 12.77
CA VAL A 231 39.14 14.60 12.71
C VAL A 231 40.53 14.87 13.31
N ALA A 232 41.01 14.10 14.30
CA ALA A 232 42.16 14.52 15.11
C ALA A 232 43.45 14.75 14.29
N ALA A 233 43.80 13.82 13.40
CA ALA A 233 44.98 13.96 12.55
C ALA A 233 44.82 15.12 11.54
N GLY A 234 43.65 15.19 10.90
CA GLY A 234 43.31 16.22 9.91
C GLY A 234 43.28 17.64 10.49
N ALA A 235 42.81 17.80 11.72
CA ALA A 235 42.78 19.07 12.43
C ALA A 235 44.19 19.61 12.73
N LEU A 236 45.17 18.74 13.05
CA LEU A 236 46.57 19.17 13.16
C LEU A 236 47.15 19.50 11.78
N LEU A 237 46.91 18.65 10.77
CA LEU A 237 47.39 18.85 9.40
C LEU A 237 46.94 20.20 8.82
N VAL A 238 45.69 20.62 9.02
CA VAL A 238 45.21 21.92 8.54
C VAL A 238 45.84 23.08 9.32
N LYS A 239 45.93 23.00 10.66
CA LYS A 239 46.55 24.05 11.49
C LYS A 239 48.02 24.27 11.13
N GLU A 240 48.81 23.20 11.04
CA GLU A 240 50.24 23.25 10.70
C GLU A 240 50.49 23.62 9.22
N ALA A 241 49.51 23.42 8.33
CA ALA A 241 49.54 23.94 6.96
C ALA A 241 49.21 25.44 6.85
N GLY A 242 48.86 26.11 7.96
CA GLY A 242 48.50 27.53 8.02
C GLY A 242 47.01 27.83 7.86
N GLY A 243 46.14 26.82 7.96
CA GLY A 243 44.68 26.95 7.93
C GLY A 243 44.03 27.20 9.30
N GLU A 244 42.72 27.27 9.31
CA GLU A 244 41.88 27.48 10.50
C GLU A 244 40.96 26.27 10.72
N VAL A 245 40.72 25.92 11.98
CA VAL A 245 39.95 24.74 12.40
C VAL A 245 39.12 25.09 13.64
N THR A 246 37.79 25.11 13.49
CA THR A 246 36.84 25.44 14.56
C THR A 246 35.69 24.42 14.62
N ASN A 247 34.88 24.54 15.65
CA ASN A 247 33.52 24.04 15.69
C ASN A 247 32.59 24.91 14.82
N SER A 248 31.43 24.39 14.42
CA SER A 248 30.39 25.06 13.62
C SER A 248 29.83 26.35 14.23
N ASP A 249 29.93 26.51 15.55
CA ASP A 249 29.55 27.73 16.26
C ASP A 249 30.63 28.84 16.22
N GLY A 250 31.86 28.50 15.81
CA GLY A 250 33.05 29.35 15.84
C GLY A 250 33.96 29.15 17.06
N THR A 251 33.65 28.20 17.95
CA THR A 251 34.54 27.88 19.08
C THR A 251 35.82 27.15 18.62
N PRO A 252 36.99 27.39 19.24
CA PRO A 252 38.25 26.75 18.83
C PRO A 252 38.18 25.22 18.90
N PHE A 253 38.75 24.54 17.90
CA PHE A 253 38.78 23.08 17.87
C PHE A 253 39.43 22.46 19.11
N SER A 254 38.74 21.49 19.71
CA SER A 254 39.26 20.51 20.68
C SER A 254 38.91 19.09 20.20
N LEU A 255 39.46 18.06 20.86
CA LEU A 255 39.14 16.66 20.51
C LEU A 255 37.63 16.32 20.64
N SER A 256 36.84 17.10 21.39
CA SER A 256 35.39 16.92 21.50
C SER A 256 34.58 17.65 20.43
N THR A 257 35.22 18.36 19.49
CA THR A 257 34.54 19.02 18.37
C THR A 257 34.02 17.99 17.37
N ARG A 258 32.72 17.67 17.45
CA ARG A 258 32.03 16.78 16.48
C ARG A 258 31.57 17.51 15.21
N ASN A 259 31.34 18.81 15.28
CA ASN A 259 30.80 19.62 14.19
C ASN A 259 31.92 20.51 13.64
N ILE A 260 32.71 20.00 12.70
CA ILE A 260 33.95 20.64 12.28
C ILE A 260 33.76 21.58 11.09
N VAL A 261 34.44 22.73 11.15
CA VAL A 261 34.62 23.66 10.03
C VAL A 261 36.11 23.94 9.89
N VAL A 262 36.65 23.77 8.68
CA VAL A 262 38.04 24.09 8.37
C VAL A 262 38.17 24.94 7.11
N SER A 263 39.18 25.80 7.07
CA SER A 263 39.50 26.61 5.89
C SER A 263 41.00 26.86 5.74
N ASN A 264 41.37 27.44 4.61
CA ASN A 264 42.70 27.96 4.32
C ASN A 264 43.11 29.21 5.13
N ASN A 265 42.25 29.74 6.01
CA ASN A 265 42.51 30.96 6.79
C ASN A 265 42.91 32.15 5.88
N LYS A 266 42.09 32.44 4.88
CA LYS A 266 42.26 33.57 3.93
C LYS A 266 40.94 34.34 3.79
N GLY A 267 41.04 35.67 3.93
CA GLY A 267 39.95 36.61 3.66
C GLY A 267 38.64 36.28 4.38
N ASP A 268 37.56 36.09 3.62
CA ASP A 268 36.20 35.90 4.17
C ASP A 268 35.78 34.43 4.36
N ILE A 269 36.61 33.45 3.97
CA ILE A 269 36.18 32.05 3.76
C ILE A 269 35.64 31.41 5.04
N HIS A 270 36.41 31.44 6.14
CA HIS A 270 36.03 30.78 7.39
C HIS A 270 34.77 31.39 8.02
N ALA A 271 34.70 32.73 8.02
CA ALA A 271 33.55 33.47 8.53
C ALA A 271 32.28 33.20 7.69
N SER A 272 32.41 33.15 6.36
CA SER A 272 31.31 32.85 5.44
C SER A 272 30.74 31.45 5.68
N MET A 273 31.58 30.44 5.93
CA MET A 273 31.11 29.10 6.28
C MET A 273 30.31 29.07 7.58
N ILE A 274 30.81 29.72 8.63
CA ILE A 274 30.13 29.79 9.93
C ILE A 274 28.80 30.55 9.81
N GLU A 275 28.73 31.64 9.03
CA GLU A 275 27.49 32.36 8.77
C GLU A 275 26.49 31.49 8.00
N LEU A 276 26.91 30.82 6.92
CA LEU A 276 26.03 30.00 6.09
C LEU A 276 25.52 28.74 6.83
N ILE A 277 26.34 28.11 7.68
CA ILE A 277 25.90 26.98 8.53
C ILE A 277 24.85 27.45 9.55
N LYS A 278 25.03 28.63 10.16
CA LYS A 278 24.04 29.21 11.08
C LYS A 278 22.77 29.63 10.36
N LYS A 279 22.86 30.14 9.13
CA LYS A 279 21.73 30.50 8.26
C LYS A 279 20.91 29.29 7.81
N ALA A 280 21.52 28.11 7.72
CA ALA A 280 20.85 26.84 7.47
C ALA A 280 20.25 26.18 8.75
N ASP A 281 20.37 26.83 9.92
CA ASP A 281 19.99 26.35 11.26
C ASP A 281 20.48 24.92 11.64
N ALA A 282 21.52 24.45 10.95
CA ALA A 282 21.95 23.06 10.96
C ALA A 282 22.52 22.54 12.30
N VAL A 283 22.65 23.41 13.30
CA VAL A 283 23.27 23.13 14.61
C VAL A 283 22.23 23.10 15.75
N ASN A 284 21.20 23.95 15.69
CA ASN A 284 20.22 24.04 16.79
C ASN A 284 19.08 23.04 16.68
N ASN A 285 18.91 22.43 15.50
CA ASN A 285 17.60 21.91 15.09
C ASN A 285 17.61 20.46 14.58
N PRO A 286 17.92 19.46 15.44
CA PRO A 286 17.83 18.03 15.08
C PRO A 286 16.39 17.53 14.86
N LYS A 287 15.41 18.44 14.67
CA LYS A 287 13.98 18.16 14.46
C LYS A 287 13.33 18.99 13.34
N GLN A 288 13.92 20.10 12.90
CA GLN A 288 13.49 20.80 11.68
C GLN A 288 14.62 20.74 10.65
N SER A 289 14.46 19.87 9.67
CA SER A 289 15.24 19.85 8.43
C SER A 289 14.30 19.71 7.23
N VAL A 290 13.27 20.54 7.27
CA VAL A 290 12.41 20.97 6.15
C VAL A 290 12.12 22.47 6.36
N LEU A 291 13.17 23.29 6.47
CA LEU A 291 13.05 24.75 6.47
C LEU A 291 14.01 25.37 5.46
N VAL A 292 13.43 25.91 4.41
CA VAL A 292 14.13 26.58 3.31
C VAL A 292 14.69 27.92 3.79
N SER A 293 15.89 28.29 3.34
CA SER A 293 16.57 29.49 3.86
C SER A 293 15.88 30.81 3.48
N PRO A 294 16.00 31.87 4.29
CA PRO A 294 15.29 33.14 4.05
C PRO A 294 15.65 33.88 2.75
N SER A 295 16.71 33.48 2.03
CA SER A 295 17.02 34.03 0.70
C SER A 295 16.26 33.35 -0.44
N LEU A 296 15.80 32.11 -0.26
CA LEU A 296 14.96 31.44 -1.25
C LEU A 296 13.54 31.97 -1.25
N ALA A 297 13.01 32.39 -0.09
CA ALA A 297 11.70 33.05 0.03
C ALA A 297 11.50 34.24 -0.94
N LYS A 298 12.58 34.97 -1.30
CA LYS A 298 12.55 36.08 -2.28
C LYS A 298 12.70 35.67 -3.75
N MET A 299 12.95 34.39 -4.03
CA MET A 299 12.81 33.80 -5.37
C MET A 299 11.52 32.96 -5.48
N GLU A 300 11.05 32.41 -4.38
CA GLU A 300 9.74 31.76 -4.26
C GLU A 300 8.56 32.76 -4.39
N GLU A 301 8.78 34.05 -4.12
CA GLU A 301 7.87 35.14 -4.54
C GLU A 301 7.63 35.19 -6.07
N GLN A 302 8.48 34.57 -6.89
CA GLN A 302 8.23 34.41 -8.33
C GLN A 302 7.76 33.00 -8.71
N PHE A 303 8.33 31.94 -8.12
CA PHE A 303 7.83 30.56 -8.28
C PHE A 303 8.09 29.70 -7.03
N PRO A 304 7.07 29.45 -6.18
CA PRO A 304 7.22 28.59 -5.01
C PRO A 304 7.18 27.12 -5.42
N ALA A 305 8.23 26.37 -5.08
CA ALA A 305 8.25 24.92 -5.26
C ALA A 305 7.49 24.23 -4.12
N GLN A 306 6.16 24.45 -4.07
CA GLN A 306 5.26 23.83 -3.09
C GLN A 306 5.55 22.34 -2.92
N TYR A 307 5.52 21.85 -1.69
CA TYR A 307 5.90 20.48 -1.32
C TYR A 307 4.79 19.44 -1.64
N HIS A 308 4.28 19.51 -2.88
CA HIS A 308 2.99 19.01 -3.36
C HIS A 308 2.49 17.74 -2.65
N VAL A 309 1.69 17.92 -1.59
CA VAL A 309 0.97 16.81 -0.97
C VAL A 309 -0.04 16.29 -1.98
N ASN A 310 0.22 15.08 -2.47
CA ASN A 310 -0.54 14.45 -3.55
C ASN A 310 -1.91 13.94 -3.05
N THR A 311 -2.79 14.88 -2.69
CA THR A 311 -4.14 14.69 -2.13
C THR A 311 -5.15 14.05 -3.10
N TRP A 312 -4.73 13.82 -4.35
CA TRP A 312 -5.42 13.06 -5.39
C TRP A 312 -6.05 11.74 -4.94
N PHE A 313 -5.55 11.08 -3.89
CA PHE A 313 -6.15 9.85 -3.38
C PHE A 313 -7.62 10.03 -2.93
N PHE A 314 -8.01 11.23 -2.48
CA PHE A 314 -9.41 11.55 -2.18
C PHE A 314 -10.33 11.53 -3.42
N VAL A 315 -9.78 11.61 -4.65
CA VAL A 315 -10.53 11.47 -5.92
C VAL A 315 -10.82 10.00 -6.26
N CYS A 316 -9.94 9.08 -5.84
CA CYS A 316 -10.08 7.64 -6.11
C CYS A 316 -11.36 7.04 -5.50
N GLY A 317 -11.76 7.52 -4.33
CA GLY A 317 -12.95 7.05 -3.62
C GLY A 317 -14.28 7.36 -4.34
N PRO A 318 -14.59 8.64 -4.63
CA PRO A 318 -15.70 9.05 -5.48
C PRO A 318 -15.71 8.33 -6.83
N LEU A 319 -14.54 8.18 -7.48
CA LEU A 319 -14.42 7.45 -8.73
C LEU A 319 -14.83 5.98 -8.60
N ALA A 320 -14.47 5.32 -7.49
CA ALA A 320 -14.88 3.94 -7.20
C ALA A 320 -16.41 3.82 -7.03
N VAL A 321 -17.02 4.72 -6.26
CA VAL A 321 -18.48 4.76 -6.05
C VAL A 321 -19.22 5.01 -7.36
N ASN A 322 -18.76 5.97 -8.17
CA ASN A 322 -19.33 6.28 -9.48
C ASN A 322 -19.21 5.11 -10.47
N THR A 323 -18.04 4.47 -10.53
CA THR A 323 -17.82 3.26 -11.33
C THR A 323 -18.78 2.14 -10.90
N PHE A 324 -18.99 1.96 -9.59
CA PHE A 324 -19.89 0.94 -9.04
C PHE A 324 -21.35 1.21 -9.42
N LEU A 325 -21.81 2.46 -9.38
CA LEU A 325 -23.17 2.84 -9.79
C LEU A 325 -23.41 2.64 -11.30
N LEU A 326 -22.45 3.04 -12.15
CA LEU A 326 -22.50 2.76 -13.60
C LEU A 326 -22.55 1.25 -13.87
N GLY A 327 -21.72 0.49 -13.17
CA GLY A 327 -21.69 -0.97 -13.25
C GLY A 327 -22.94 -1.66 -12.73
N LEU A 328 -23.60 -1.10 -11.71
CA LEU A 328 -24.89 -1.59 -11.22
C LEU A 328 -26.00 -1.35 -12.25
N ALA A 329 -26.02 -0.18 -12.92
CA ALA A 329 -26.93 0.08 -14.02
C ALA A 329 -26.72 -0.89 -15.20
N ALA A 330 -25.46 -1.18 -15.56
CA ALA A 330 -25.11 -2.16 -16.57
C ALA A 330 -25.54 -3.59 -16.18
N ASN A 331 -25.31 -3.99 -14.92
CA ASN A 331 -25.79 -5.27 -14.37
C ASN A 331 -27.31 -5.38 -14.48
N LEU A 332 -28.08 -4.39 -14.00
CA LEU A 332 -29.54 -4.38 -14.07
C LEU A 332 -30.06 -4.45 -15.51
N HIS A 333 -29.41 -3.77 -16.47
CA HIS A 333 -29.76 -3.88 -17.88
C HIS A 333 -29.52 -5.31 -18.41
N VAL A 334 -28.37 -5.91 -18.11
CA VAL A 334 -28.04 -7.28 -18.53
C VAL A 334 -28.96 -8.31 -17.86
N PHE A 335 -29.30 -8.16 -16.59
CA PHE A 335 -30.22 -9.05 -15.88
C PHE A 335 -31.60 -9.02 -16.53
N LYS A 336 -32.16 -7.83 -16.77
CA LYS A 336 -33.44 -7.67 -17.48
C LYS A 336 -33.38 -8.21 -18.92
N LYS A 337 -32.29 -7.97 -19.66
CA LYS A 337 -32.12 -8.44 -21.04
C LYS A 337 -32.04 -9.97 -21.17
N ASN A 338 -31.57 -10.66 -20.14
CA ASN A 338 -31.48 -12.13 -20.10
C ASN A 338 -32.58 -12.79 -19.26
N ASN A 339 -33.63 -12.04 -18.87
CA ASN A 339 -34.75 -12.51 -18.04
C ASN A 339 -34.32 -13.18 -16.71
N LEU A 340 -33.24 -12.70 -16.08
CA LEU A 340 -32.81 -13.19 -14.78
C LEU A 340 -33.74 -12.67 -13.67
N ALA A 341 -34.28 -13.58 -12.85
CA ALA A 341 -35.10 -13.28 -11.67
C ALA A 341 -34.27 -12.72 -10.50
N PHE A 342 -33.59 -11.59 -10.74
CA PHE A 342 -32.70 -10.96 -9.77
C PHE A 342 -33.48 -10.37 -8.58
N ASP A 343 -34.74 -9.98 -8.79
CA ASP A 343 -35.70 -9.55 -7.77
C ASP A 343 -35.95 -10.65 -6.73
N ARG A 344 -36.24 -11.88 -7.18
CA ARG A 344 -36.38 -13.09 -6.35
C ARG A 344 -35.09 -13.42 -5.61
N VAL A 345 -33.94 -13.33 -6.29
CA VAL A 345 -32.61 -13.57 -5.70
C VAL A 345 -32.26 -12.56 -4.61
N MET A 346 -32.67 -11.30 -4.78
CA MET A 346 -32.33 -10.19 -3.87
C MET A 346 -33.38 -9.93 -2.79
N ASP A 347 -34.47 -10.71 -2.71
CA ASP A 347 -35.55 -10.52 -1.73
C ASP A 347 -36.18 -9.11 -1.85
N MET A 348 -36.41 -8.65 -3.09
CA MET A 348 -37.05 -7.36 -3.40
C MET A 348 -38.54 -7.53 -3.67
N ARG A 349 -39.37 -6.60 -3.16
CA ARG A 349 -40.78 -6.48 -3.59
C ARG A 349 -40.87 -5.82 -4.97
N PRO A 350 -41.93 -6.04 -5.77
CA PRO A 350 -42.05 -5.49 -7.12
C PRO A 350 -41.94 -3.95 -7.20
N ASP A 351 -42.35 -3.26 -6.14
CA ASP A 351 -42.30 -1.82 -5.96
C ASP A 351 -40.95 -1.30 -5.41
N GLU A 352 -40.02 -2.20 -5.07
CA GLU A 352 -38.64 -1.89 -4.66
C GLU A 352 -37.63 -2.07 -5.81
N ILE A 353 -38.03 -2.66 -6.94
CA ILE A 353 -37.13 -2.98 -8.06
C ILE A 353 -36.60 -1.70 -8.73
N PRO A 354 -35.26 -1.48 -8.80
CA PRO A 354 -34.69 -0.31 -9.45
C PRO A 354 -34.74 -0.42 -10.98
N THR A 355 -35.02 0.69 -11.67
CA THR A 355 -34.84 0.75 -13.13
C THR A 355 -33.38 1.02 -13.48
N ALA A 356 -32.82 0.27 -14.44
CA ALA A 356 -31.44 0.47 -14.90
C ALA A 356 -31.19 1.92 -15.38
N GLY A 357 -32.17 2.53 -16.05
CA GLY A 357 -32.11 3.94 -16.47
C GLY A 357 -32.15 4.93 -15.31
N GLY A 358 -32.85 4.62 -14.21
CA GLY A 358 -32.83 5.43 -12.98
C GLY A 358 -31.44 5.40 -12.33
N VAL A 359 -30.87 4.20 -12.14
CA VAL A 359 -29.52 4.04 -11.59
C VAL A 359 -28.47 4.70 -12.49
N PHE A 360 -28.60 4.59 -13.81
CA PHE A 360 -27.71 5.26 -14.77
C PHE A 360 -27.78 6.80 -14.67
N LYS A 361 -28.99 7.38 -14.55
CA LYS A 361 -29.15 8.83 -14.34
C LYS A 361 -28.49 9.31 -13.04
N THR A 362 -28.67 8.57 -11.94
CA THR A 362 -28.01 8.88 -10.66
C THR A 362 -26.49 8.75 -10.76
N ALA A 363 -26.00 7.70 -11.43
CA ALA A 363 -24.56 7.52 -11.67
C ALA A 363 -23.98 8.67 -12.50
N LEU A 364 -24.65 9.09 -13.57
CA LEU A 364 -24.24 10.21 -14.41
C LEU A 364 -24.25 11.54 -13.64
N PHE A 365 -25.26 11.78 -12.79
CA PHE A 365 -25.30 12.94 -11.90
C PHE A 365 -24.12 12.94 -10.92
N MET A 366 -23.80 11.80 -10.29
CA MET A 366 -22.68 11.71 -9.35
C MET A 366 -21.31 11.77 -10.04
N CYS A 367 -21.21 11.35 -11.31
CA CYS A 367 -20.05 11.58 -12.17
C CYS A 367 -19.89 13.09 -12.50
N LEU A 368 -20.98 13.78 -12.85
CA LEU A 368 -20.98 15.22 -13.10
C LEU A 368 -20.66 16.01 -11.82
N LEU A 369 -21.16 15.59 -10.66
CA LEU A 369 -20.82 16.16 -9.36
C LEU A 369 -19.32 16.01 -9.06
N GLN A 370 -18.76 14.79 -9.24
CA GLN A 370 -17.32 14.58 -9.09
C GLN A 370 -16.53 15.44 -10.09
N PHE A 371 -16.99 15.54 -11.34
CA PHE A 371 -16.36 16.38 -12.34
C PHE A 371 -16.35 17.85 -11.89
N LEU A 372 -17.49 18.41 -11.51
CA LEU A 372 -17.62 19.81 -11.08
C LEU A 372 -16.81 20.10 -9.79
N LEU A 373 -16.86 19.23 -8.78
CA LEU A 373 -16.13 19.44 -7.53
C LEU A 373 -14.61 19.41 -7.73
N PHE A 374 -14.08 18.44 -8.47
CA PHE A 374 -12.63 18.22 -8.58
C PHE A 374 -11.99 18.88 -9.82
N ASN A 375 -12.67 18.89 -10.97
CA ASN A 375 -12.18 19.55 -12.20
C ASN A 375 -12.51 21.04 -12.19
N GLY A 376 -13.66 21.43 -11.61
CA GLY A 376 -14.05 22.84 -11.49
C GLY A 376 -13.11 23.63 -10.57
N GLU A 377 -12.74 23.07 -9.41
CA GLU A 377 -11.77 23.71 -8.50
C GLU A 377 -10.35 23.75 -9.09
N ALA A 378 -9.93 22.73 -9.85
CA ALA A 378 -8.67 22.76 -10.60
C ALA A 378 -8.68 23.86 -11.68
N ALA A 379 -9.74 23.90 -12.51
CA ALA A 379 -9.89 24.89 -13.57
C ALA A 379 -10.01 26.32 -13.03
N ARG A 380 -10.63 26.52 -11.85
CA ARG A 380 -10.73 27.83 -11.17
C ARG A 380 -9.36 28.41 -10.80
N ARG A 381 -8.36 27.58 -10.56
CA ARG A 381 -7.00 27.98 -10.16
C ARG A 381 -6.04 28.12 -11.34
N GLY A 382 -6.35 27.54 -12.50
CA GLY A 382 -5.45 27.46 -13.65
C GLY A 382 -4.40 26.34 -13.54
N ASP A 383 -4.43 25.55 -12.46
CA ASP A 383 -3.46 24.49 -12.19
C ASP A 383 -3.61 23.28 -13.11
N ALA A 384 -2.48 22.64 -13.39
CA ALA A 384 -2.41 21.29 -13.94
C ALA A 384 -2.76 20.22 -12.89
N PHE A 385 -3.99 20.30 -12.37
CA PHE A 385 -4.72 19.30 -11.57
C PHE A 385 -4.03 18.75 -10.30
N GLY A 386 -4.58 19.08 -9.13
CA GLY A 386 -4.18 18.46 -7.86
C GLY A 386 -2.79 18.88 -7.36
N VAL A 387 -2.56 20.19 -7.36
CA VAL A 387 -1.47 20.92 -6.70
C VAL A 387 -1.99 21.53 -5.38
N ASP A 388 -1.10 22.01 -4.52
CA ASP A 388 -1.13 21.70 -3.09
C ASP A 388 -2.25 22.34 -2.25
N GLU A 389 -2.85 23.46 -2.66
CA GLU A 389 -3.69 24.27 -1.78
C GLU A 389 -5.11 23.73 -1.50
N THR A 390 -5.60 22.76 -2.26
CA THR A 390 -6.98 22.29 -2.08
C THR A 390 -7.17 21.50 -0.78
N ARG A 391 -8.21 21.90 -0.02
CA ARG A 391 -8.88 21.07 1.00
C ARG A 391 -9.67 19.95 0.32
N MET A 392 -8.97 19.01 -0.32
CA MET A 392 -9.57 17.88 -1.05
C MET A 392 -10.44 16.99 -0.14
N GLU A 393 -10.14 16.94 1.15
CA GLU A 393 -10.96 16.33 2.18
C GLU A 393 -12.35 16.98 2.29
N MET A 394 -12.45 18.30 2.15
CA MET A 394 -13.73 19.03 2.13
C MET A 394 -14.52 18.77 0.84
N LEU A 395 -13.83 18.58 -0.30
CA LEU A 395 -14.48 18.17 -1.56
C LEU A 395 -15.01 16.73 -1.48
N LEU A 396 -14.27 15.82 -0.84
CA LEU A 396 -14.73 14.46 -0.55
C LEU A 396 -15.93 14.46 0.40
N LEU A 397 -15.89 15.25 1.48
CA LEU A 397 -17.00 15.41 2.41
C LEU A 397 -18.23 16.01 1.70
N GLY A 398 -18.06 17.03 0.86
CA GLY A 398 -19.13 17.58 0.02
C GLY A 398 -19.75 16.55 -0.92
N TYR A 399 -18.93 15.75 -1.61
CA TYR A 399 -19.39 14.63 -2.43
C TYR A 399 -20.19 13.60 -1.60
N VAL A 400 -19.73 13.25 -0.40
CA VAL A 400 -20.42 12.32 0.51
C VAL A 400 -21.72 12.89 1.06
N ILE A 401 -21.76 14.19 1.39
CA ILE A 401 -22.99 14.88 1.84
C ILE A 401 -24.06 14.87 0.74
N VAL A 402 -23.68 15.10 -0.52
CA VAL A 402 -24.63 14.99 -1.65
C VAL A 402 -25.01 13.54 -1.94
N ALA A 403 -24.08 12.58 -1.86
CA ALA A 403 -24.41 11.15 -1.99
C ALA A 403 -25.42 10.69 -0.92
N ALA A 404 -25.22 11.11 0.32
CA ALA A 404 -26.12 10.83 1.44
C ALA A 404 -27.46 11.57 1.30
N SER A 405 -27.46 12.83 0.86
CA SER A 405 -28.70 13.58 0.66
C SER A 405 -29.55 12.95 -0.45
N LEU A 406 -28.97 12.49 -1.57
CA LEU A 406 -29.71 11.75 -2.60
C LEU A 406 -30.34 10.44 -2.09
N LEU A 407 -29.75 9.80 -1.08
CA LEU A 407 -30.34 8.60 -0.46
C LEU A 407 -31.53 8.92 0.46
N LEU A 408 -31.59 10.14 1.00
CA LEU A 408 -32.58 10.58 2.01
C LEU A 408 -33.64 11.55 1.48
N CYS A 409 -33.37 12.26 0.37
CA CYS A 409 -34.17 13.39 -0.11
C CYS A 409 -35.47 12.97 -0.83
N PRO A 410 -36.60 13.70 -0.72
CA PRO A 410 -37.86 13.35 -1.36
C PRO A 410 -37.89 13.35 -2.91
N PHE A 411 -36.87 13.86 -3.61
CA PHE A 411 -36.83 13.87 -5.08
C PHE A 411 -36.79 12.46 -5.71
N ASP A 412 -37.23 12.30 -6.96
CA ASP A 412 -37.24 11.01 -7.70
C ASP A 412 -35.87 10.61 -8.28
N VAL A 413 -34.81 10.74 -7.49
CA VAL A 413 -33.45 10.29 -7.84
C VAL A 413 -33.18 8.98 -7.10
N LEU A 414 -33.29 7.86 -7.83
CA LEU A 414 -33.59 6.53 -7.27
C LEU A 414 -34.91 6.53 -6.50
N HIS A 415 -35.95 5.86 -7.00
CA HIS A 415 -37.28 5.93 -6.37
C HIS A 415 -37.24 5.53 -4.88
N TYR A 416 -38.07 6.21 -4.09
CA TYR A 416 -38.04 6.18 -2.61
C TYR A 416 -37.96 4.77 -2.02
N LYS A 417 -38.73 3.81 -2.58
CA LYS A 417 -38.84 2.45 -2.07
C LYS A 417 -37.53 1.67 -2.23
N PHE A 418 -36.84 1.82 -3.36
CA PHE A 418 -35.51 1.21 -3.55
C PHE A 418 -34.48 1.80 -2.58
N ARG A 419 -34.49 3.12 -2.34
CA ARG A 419 -33.57 3.75 -1.36
C ARG A 419 -33.81 3.21 0.05
N MET A 420 -35.07 3.13 0.47
CA MET A 420 -35.42 2.57 1.79
C MET A 420 -35.19 1.05 1.89
N PHE A 421 -35.22 0.31 0.78
CA PHE A 421 -34.72 -1.07 0.73
C PHE A 421 -33.21 -1.12 0.96
N VAL A 422 -32.42 -0.35 0.19
CA VAL A 422 -30.96 -0.30 0.33
C VAL A 422 -30.54 0.11 1.74
N LEU A 423 -31.13 1.16 2.31
CA LEU A 423 -30.82 1.62 3.68
C LEU A 423 -31.13 0.56 4.74
N ARG A 424 -32.28 -0.13 4.67
CA ARG A 424 -32.62 -1.21 5.61
C ARG A 424 -31.65 -2.40 5.50
N LYS A 425 -31.30 -2.83 4.29
CA LYS A 425 -30.39 -3.97 4.08
C LYS A 425 -28.93 -3.61 4.44
N LEU A 426 -28.49 -2.36 4.19
CA LEU A 426 -27.21 -1.84 4.69
C LEU A 426 -27.15 -1.83 6.22
N ALA A 427 -28.14 -1.25 6.89
CA ALA A 427 -28.19 -1.20 8.36
C ALA A 427 -28.10 -2.61 8.98
N ARG A 428 -28.76 -3.60 8.36
CA ARG A 428 -28.68 -5.02 8.77
C ARG A 428 -27.31 -5.65 8.57
N CYS A 429 -26.49 -5.18 7.63
CA CYS A 429 -25.09 -5.60 7.50
C CYS A 429 -24.21 -5.08 8.66
N PHE A 430 -24.52 -3.92 9.21
CA PHE A 430 -23.84 -3.34 10.39
C PHE A 430 -24.44 -3.78 11.74
N TRP A 431 -25.66 -4.32 11.74
CA TRP A 431 -26.38 -4.77 12.96
C TRP A 431 -25.56 -5.62 13.94
N PRO A 432 -24.68 -6.57 13.52
CA PRO A 432 -23.86 -7.35 14.46
C PRO A 432 -22.98 -6.52 15.39
N PHE A 433 -22.70 -5.26 15.03
CA PHE A 433 -21.83 -4.35 15.77
C PHE A 433 -22.62 -3.28 16.55
N GLN A 434 -23.94 -3.17 16.33
CA GLN A 434 -24.78 -2.12 16.94
C GLN A 434 -25.12 -2.38 18.42
N GLN A 435 -25.02 -3.62 18.89
CA GLN A 435 -25.35 -4.01 20.28
C GLN A 435 -24.10 -4.18 21.17
N PHE A 436 -22.89 -3.87 20.68
CA PHE A 436 -21.61 -4.03 21.41
C PHE A 436 -21.41 -5.40 22.09
N SER A 437 -22.05 -6.46 21.57
CA SER A 437 -22.03 -7.80 22.17
C SER A 437 -21.12 -8.75 21.41
N PHE A 438 -20.36 -9.56 22.14
CA PHE A 438 -19.57 -10.66 21.57
C PHE A 438 -20.41 -11.89 21.18
N LYS A 439 -21.72 -11.91 21.48
CA LYS A 439 -22.63 -12.98 21.04
C LYS A 439 -23.02 -12.76 19.58
N LEU A 440 -22.70 -13.74 18.72
CA LEU A 440 -23.06 -13.71 17.29
C LEU A 440 -24.58 -13.64 17.09
N PRO A 441 -25.10 -12.75 16.23
CA PRO A 441 -26.54 -12.63 15.99
C PRO A 441 -27.19 -13.90 15.46
N THR A 442 -28.39 -14.20 15.96
CA THR A 442 -29.15 -15.42 15.60
C THR A 442 -29.88 -15.33 14.25
N HIS A 443 -29.99 -14.14 13.64
CA HIS A 443 -30.69 -13.96 12.35
C HIS A 443 -29.93 -14.63 11.19
N ALA A 444 -30.65 -15.14 10.18
CA ALA A 444 -30.04 -15.69 8.96
C ALA A 444 -29.36 -14.61 8.09
N THR A 445 -28.40 -14.98 7.25
CA THR A 445 -27.72 -14.07 6.31
C THR A 445 -28.28 -14.21 4.89
N PRO A 446 -29.34 -13.47 4.50
CA PRO A 446 -29.92 -13.56 3.16
C PRO A 446 -28.94 -13.09 2.08
N PHE A 447 -29.10 -13.59 0.86
CA PHE A 447 -28.14 -13.36 -0.23
C PHE A 447 -27.90 -11.87 -0.52
N ILE A 448 -28.91 -11.01 -0.41
CA ILE A 448 -28.75 -9.56 -0.57
C ILE A 448 -27.78 -8.93 0.44
N GLU A 449 -27.80 -9.33 1.71
CA GLU A 449 -26.87 -8.80 2.74
C GLU A 449 -25.43 -9.28 2.51
N VAL A 450 -25.27 -10.51 1.99
CA VAL A 450 -24.00 -11.05 1.52
C VAL A 450 -23.48 -10.26 0.30
N PHE A 451 -24.32 -10.06 -0.71
CA PHE A 451 -24.00 -9.35 -1.94
C PHE A 451 -23.62 -7.87 -1.70
N MET A 452 -24.35 -7.18 -0.84
CA MET A 452 -24.05 -5.78 -0.48
C MET A 452 -22.73 -5.66 0.28
N ALA A 453 -22.49 -6.52 1.28
CA ALA A 453 -21.24 -6.51 2.02
C ALA A 453 -20.04 -6.96 1.14
N ASP A 454 -20.22 -7.87 0.19
CA ASP A 454 -19.18 -8.22 -0.79
C ASP A 454 -18.89 -7.04 -1.73
N GLY A 455 -19.90 -6.26 -2.11
CA GLY A 455 -19.71 -4.96 -2.79
C GLY A 455 -18.89 -3.96 -1.97
N MET A 456 -19.14 -3.88 -0.66
CA MET A 456 -18.38 -2.99 0.25
C MET A 456 -16.89 -3.35 0.36
N THR A 457 -16.49 -4.61 0.16
CA THR A 457 -15.04 -4.98 0.17
C THR A 457 -14.25 -4.23 -0.91
N SER A 458 -14.84 -4.06 -2.10
CA SER A 458 -14.26 -3.32 -3.22
C SER A 458 -14.25 -1.79 -3.01
N LEU A 459 -14.91 -1.30 -1.95
CA LEU A 459 -14.94 0.11 -1.52
C LEU A 459 -14.13 0.36 -0.23
N SER A 460 -13.35 -0.61 0.28
CA SER A 460 -12.62 -0.46 1.54
C SER A 460 -11.65 0.74 1.56
N LYS A 461 -11.04 1.07 0.42
CA LYS A 461 -10.15 2.24 0.28
C LYS A 461 -10.93 3.58 0.36
N PHE A 462 -12.15 3.65 -0.17
CA PHE A 462 -13.01 4.82 0.00
C PHE A 462 -13.42 5.02 1.47
N ILE A 463 -13.69 3.94 2.20
CA ILE A 463 -13.99 3.99 3.64
C ILE A 463 -12.76 4.45 4.45
N GLN A 464 -11.56 3.97 4.08
CA GLN A 464 -10.29 4.47 4.63
C GLN A 464 -10.11 5.98 4.36
N ASP A 465 -10.26 6.43 3.12
CA ASP A 465 -10.07 7.83 2.74
C ASP A 465 -11.10 8.78 3.39
N LEU A 466 -12.34 8.32 3.53
CA LEU A 466 -13.37 9.05 4.28
C LEU A 466 -13.03 9.17 5.77
N SER A 467 -12.47 8.13 6.39
CA SER A 467 -12.00 8.23 7.79
C SER A 467 -10.86 9.24 7.95
N VAL A 468 -9.91 9.30 7.00
CA VAL A 468 -8.83 10.31 6.97
C VAL A 468 -9.42 11.72 6.81
N ALA A 469 -10.39 11.90 5.90
CA ALA A 469 -11.05 13.19 5.70
C ALA A 469 -11.83 13.66 6.94
N LEU A 470 -12.50 12.75 7.65
CA LEU A 470 -13.19 13.04 8.91
C LEU A 470 -12.21 13.38 10.05
N MET A 471 -11.06 12.71 10.13
CA MET A 471 -10.01 13.05 11.09
C MET A 471 -9.44 14.45 10.82
N LEU A 472 -9.13 14.77 9.55
CA LEU A 472 -8.68 16.12 9.15
C LEU A 472 -9.70 17.20 9.50
N LEU A 473 -11.00 16.94 9.27
CA LEU A 473 -12.09 17.84 9.65
C LEU A 473 -12.12 18.09 11.16
N VAL A 474 -12.09 17.04 11.98
CA VAL A 474 -12.09 17.17 13.45
C VAL A 474 -10.86 17.93 13.92
N MET A 475 -9.66 17.60 13.41
CA MET A 475 -8.43 18.28 13.79
C MET A 475 -8.46 19.77 13.38
N SER A 476 -9.04 20.11 12.23
CA SER A 476 -9.28 21.50 11.78
C SER A 476 -10.22 22.33 12.68
N PHE A 477 -10.88 21.74 13.68
CA PHE A 477 -11.64 22.45 14.72
C PHE A 477 -10.90 22.56 16.07
N THR A 478 -9.69 21.99 16.19
CA THR A 478 -8.99 21.81 17.49
C THR A 478 -7.55 22.31 17.54
N SER A 479 -7.04 22.97 16.48
CA SER A 479 -5.64 23.43 16.40
C SER A 479 -5.53 24.79 15.70
N GLU A 480 -4.51 25.57 16.08
CA GLU A 480 -4.27 26.92 15.54
C GLU A 480 -3.67 26.93 14.12
N PRO A 481 -3.89 27.98 13.30
CA PRO A 481 -4.03 27.83 11.84
C PRO A 481 -2.77 27.60 11.00
N GLU A 482 -1.57 27.87 11.52
CA GLU A 482 -0.38 28.02 10.67
C GLU A 482 0.49 26.75 10.56
N ASP A 483 0.38 25.83 11.52
CA ASP A 483 1.30 24.67 11.66
C ASP A 483 0.64 23.32 11.27
N LEU A 484 -0.55 23.34 10.64
CA LEU A 484 -1.37 22.14 10.45
C LEU A 484 -0.74 21.11 9.50
N ARG A 485 -0.55 21.49 8.23
CA ARG A 485 -0.78 20.53 7.13
C ARG A 485 0.29 19.44 7.02
N GLU A 486 1.53 19.73 7.41
CA GLU A 486 2.61 18.75 7.47
C GLU A 486 2.54 17.90 8.75
N SER A 487 2.38 18.54 9.91
CA SER A 487 2.21 17.91 11.23
C SER A 487 1.08 16.87 11.24
N TYR A 488 0.01 17.13 10.48
CA TYR A 488 -1.18 16.29 10.40
C TYR A 488 -0.92 14.97 9.66
N ILE A 489 -0.07 14.97 8.62
CA ILE A 489 0.16 13.77 7.79
C ILE A 489 1.05 12.75 8.51
N SER A 490 1.92 13.16 9.45
CA SER A 490 2.61 12.21 10.34
C SER A 490 1.63 11.55 11.30
N LYS A 491 0.90 12.35 12.07
CA LYS A 491 -0.11 11.89 13.06
C LYS A 491 -1.20 11.00 12.44
N LEU A 492 -1.53 11.19 11.16
CA LEU A 492 -2.46 10.32 10.41
C LEU A 492 -1.87 8.96 10.02
N LYS A 493 -0.57 8.86 9.71
CA LYS A 493 0.11 7.58 9.41
C LYS A 493 0.24 6.71 10.64
N GLU A 494 0.52 7.35 11.78
CA GLU A 494 0.63 6.75 13.11
C GLU A 494 -0.73 6.31 13.70
N SER A 495 -1.84 6.77 13.14
CA SER A 495 -3.19 6.41 13.63
C SER A 495 -3.65 5.03 13.12
N PRO A 496 -4.15 4.15 14.00
CA PRO A 496 -4.73 2.87 13.58
C PRO A 496 -6.13 3.01 12.94
N LEU A 497 -6.80 4.17 13.12
CA LEU A 497 -8.21 4.35 12.74
C LEU A 497 -8.48 4.14 11.23
N PRO A 498 -7.65 4.64 10.28
CA PRO A 498 -7.85 4.38 8.86
C PRO A 498 -7.72 2.89 8.48
N TYR A 499 -6.89 2.13 9.19
CA TYR A 499 -6.71 0.69 8.94
C TYR A 499 -7.88 -0.13 9.52
N PHE A 500 -8.45 0.28 10.66
CA PHE A 500 -9.72 -0.27 11.14
C PHE A 500 -10.88 0.04 10.18
N ALA A 501 -10.96 1.27 9.65
CA ALA A 501 -11.96 1.67 8.67
C ALA A 501 -11.83 0.85 7.36
N ALA A 502 -10.61 0.65 6.86
CA ALA A 502 -10.33 -0.25 5.72
C ALA A 502 -10.73 -1.71 6.00
N SER A 503 -10.61 -2.16 7.24
CA SER A 503 -10.91 -3.53 7.67
C SER A 503 -12.41 -3.80 7.78
N THR A 504 -13.24 -2.78 8.06
CA THR A 504 -14.67 -2.96 8.42
C THR A 504 -15.47 -3.84 7.46
N PRO A 505 -15.40 -3.70 6.12
CA PRO A 505 -16.13 -4.59 5.19
C PRO A 505 -15.74 -6.07 5.32
N TYR A 506 -14.46 -6.36 5.55
CA TYR A 506 -13.94 -7.72 5.69
C TYR A 506 -14.36 -8.34 7.03
N ILE A 507 -14.43 -7.53 8.11
CA ILE A 507 -14.97 -7.95 9.40
C ILE A 507 -16.47 -8.29 9.27
N ILE A 508 -17.27 -7.44 8.60
CA ILE A 508 -18.69 -7.71 8.32
C ILE A 508 -18.86 -9.05 7.58
N ARG A 509 -18.06 -9.29 6.53
CA ARG A 509 -18.13 -10.54 5.76
C ARG A 509 -17.69 -11.78 6.56
N ALA A 510 -16.62 -11.68 7.34
CA ALA A 510 -16.19 -12.74 8.24
C ALA A 510 -17.29 -13.10 9.26
N THR A 511 -17.89 -12.10 9.92
CA THR A 511 -19.01 -12.27 10.85
C THR A 511 -20.23 -12.91 10.19
N GLN A 512 -20.62 -12.46 9.00
CA GLN A 512 -21.72 -13.08 8.24
C GLN A 512 -21.45 -14.56 7.92
N CYS A 513 -20.20 -14.94 7.60
CA CYS A 513 -19.82 -16.33 7.36
C CYS A 513 -19.80 -17.17 8.65
N LEU A 514 -19.42 -16.60 9.79
CA LEU A 514 -19.52 -17.27 11.10
C LEU A 514 -20.97 -17.51 11.54
N ILE A 515 -21.89 -16.56 11.29
CA ILE A 515 -23.33 -16.77 11.50
C ILE A 515 -23.84 -17.93 10.64
N SER A 516 -23.43 -18.00 9.37
CA SER A 516 -23.77 -19.14 8.49
C SER A 516 -23.18 -20.47 8.99
N PHE A 517 -21.93 -20.48 9.48
CA PHE A 517 -21.29 -21.66 10.09
C PHE A 517 -22.00 -22.18 11.34
N GLN A 518 -22.61 -21.30 12.13
CA GLN A 518 -23.40 -21.68 13.31
C GLN A 518 -24.80 -22.20 12.94
N ARG A 519 -25.43 -21.64 11.92
CA ARG A 519 -26.81 -21.98 11.51
C ARG A 519 -26.93 -23.18 10.58
N THR A 520 -25.84 -23.61 9.93
CA THR A 520 -25.85 -24.72 8.97
C THR A 520 -25.67 -26.05 9.71
N PRO A 521 -26.55 -27.06 9.54
CA PRO A 521 -26.40 -28.34 10.25
C PRO A 521 -25.39 -29.28 9.57
N SER A 522 -25.29 -29.25 8.23
CA SER A 522 -24.40 -30.11 7.44
C SER A 522 -22.92 -29.81 7.71
N VAL A 523 -22.17 -30.81 8.18
CA VAL A 523 -20.74 -30.68 8.53
C VAL A 523 -19.90 -30.18 7.36
N ASN A 524 -20.17 -30.68 6.15
CA ASN A 524 -19.45 -30.28 4.94
C ASN A 524 -19.71 -28.81 4.58
N ASP A 525 -20.97 -28.38 4.66
CA ASP A 525 -21.35 -27.00 4.32
C ASP A 525 -20.94 -26.01 5.42
N ARG A 526 -20.89 -26.43 6.68
CA ARG A 526 -20.20 -25.69 7.76
C ARG A 526 -18.72 -25.49 7.43
N PHE A 527 -18.01 -26.52 6.99
CA PHE A 527 -16.61 -26.37 6.61
C PHE A 527 -16.43 -25.37 5.46
N LEU A 528 -17.31 -25.37 4.45
CA LEU A 528 -17.34 -24.34 3.40
C LEU A 528 -17.54 -22.92 3.96
N HIS A 529 -18.42 -22.74 4.95
CA HIS A 529 -18.58 -21.43 5.61
C HIS A 529 -17.32 -21.00 6.37
N LEU A 530 -16.61 -21.92 7.04
CA LEU A 530 -15.34 -21.63 7.72
C LEU A 530 -14.22 -21.25 6.73
N LEU A 531 -14.12 -21.94 5.59
CA LEU A 531 -13.20 -21.56 4.51
C LEU A 531 -13.51 -20.13 4.04
N ASN A 532 -14.79 -19.78 3.83
CA ASN A 532 -15.20 -18.44 3.42
C ASN A 532 -14.81 -17.38 4.46
N THR A 533 -14.97 -17.65 5.76
CA THR A 533 -14.44 -16.79 6.83
C THR A 533 -12.94 -16.57 6.68
N MET A 534 -12.15 -17.63 6.48
CA MET A 534 -10.70 -17.53 6.33
C MET A 534 -10.26 -16.68 5.12
N LYS A 535 -11.05 -16.63 4.04
CA LYS A 535 -10.80 -15.76 2.87
C LYS A 535 -10.86 -14.26 3.23
N TYR A 536 -11.78 -13.88 4.12
CA TYR A 536 -11.84 -12.50 4.62
C TYR A 536 -10.76 -12.26 5.69
N CYS A 537 -10.41 -13.26 6.50
CA CYS A 537 -9.28 -13.19 7.43
C CYS A 537 -7.93 -13.01 6.72
N SER A 538 -7.69 -13.62 5.55
CA SER A 538 -6.46 -13.36 4.77
C SER A 538 -6.42 -11.93 4.22
N SER A 539 -7.56 -11.31 3.95
CA SER A 539 -7.62 -9.89 3.56
C SER A 539 -7.32 -8.98 4.75
N LEU A 540 -7.84 -9.29 5.95
CA LEU A 540 -7.50 -8.60 7.19
C LEU A 540 -6.00 -8.72 7.52
N LEU A 541 -5.39 -9.90 7.32
CA LEU A 541 -3.96 -10.10 7.52
C LEU A 541 -3.12 -9.17 6.62
N VAL A 542 -3.48 -9.02 5.35
CA VAL A 542 -2.79 -8.08 4.44
C VAL A 542 -2.92 -6.62 4.92
N ILE A 543 -4.10 -6.22 5.42
CA ILE A 543 -4.29 -4.87 5.99
C ILE A 543 -3.42 -4.68 7.23
N SER A 544 -3.43 -5.61 8.18
CA SER A 544 -2.63 -5.52 9.42
C SER A 544 -1.12 -5.53 9.17
N VAL A 545 -0.63 -6.40 8.29
CA VAL A 545 0.81 -6.48 7.94
C VAL A 545 1.25 -5.24 7.13
N GLY A 546 0.35 -4.65 6.32
CA GLY A 546 0.61 -3.38 5.65
C GLY A 546 0.58 -2.16 6.60
N ALA A 547 -0.26 -2.21 7.63
CA ALA A 547 -0.39 -1.16 8.63
C ALA A 547 0.78 -1.14 9.62
N TYR A 548 1.24 -2.30 10.08
CA TYR A 548 2.22 -2.42 11.16
C TYR A 548 3.48 -1.55 10.98
N PRO A 549 4.19 -1.55 9.83
CA PRO A 549 5.35 -0.69 9.67
C PRO A 549 5.03 0.81 9.70
N MET A 550 3.86 1.21 9.18
CA MET A 550 3.42 2.61 9.19
C MET A 550 3.04 3.10 10.59
N LEU A 551 2.43 2.24 11.41
CA LEU A 551 2.09 2.53 12.81
C LEU A 551 3.32 2.56 13.73
N MET A 552 4.37 1.82 13.38
CA MET A 552 5.60 1.70 14.18
C MET A 552 6.74 2.62 13.70
N GLY A 553 6.49 3.49 12.72
CA GLY A 553 7.49 4.40 12.14
C GLY A 553 8.63 3.70 11.37
N LEU A 554 8.41 2.45 10.94
CA LEU A 554 9.41 1.60 10.29
C LEU A 554 9.41 1.77 8.76
N ALA A 555 10.41 1.16 8.12
CA ALA A 555 10.54 1.09 6.66
C ALA A 555 9.28 0.53 5.98
N ARG A 556 9.04 0.94 4.73
CA ARG A 556 7.75 0.74 4.05
C ARG A 556 7.38 -0.75 3.88
N PRO A 557 6.09 -1.13 3.99
CA PRO A 557 5.65 -2.52 3.90
C PRO A 557 5.95 -3.20 2.56
N GLU A 558 6.15 -2.43 1.48
CA GLU A 558 6.57 -2.92 0.16
C GLU A 558 7.99 -3.52 0.14
N GLN A 559 8.81 -3.29 1.17
CA GLN A 559 10.10 -3.96 1.39
C GLN A 559 9.97 -5.29 2.16
N SER A 560 8.77 -5.65 2.64
CA SER A 560 8.53 -6.89 3.39
C SER A 560 8.11 -8.04 2.47
N SER A 561 8.98 -9.02 2.28
CA SER A 561 8.68 -10.28 1.58
C SER A 561 7.47 -11.01 2.18
N PHE A 562 7.21 -10.84 3.48
CA PHE A 562 6.05 -11.41 4.16
C PHE A 562 4.74 -10.69 3.77
N PHE A 563 4.75 -9.35 3.66
CA PHE A 563 3.60 -8.60 3.15
C PHE A 563 3.22 -9.03 1.73
N LEU A 564 4.23 -9.16 0.85
CA LEU A 564 4.02 -9.62 -0.53
C LEU A 564 3.46 -11.05 -0.57
N LEU A 565 3.98 -11.96 0.26
CA LEU A 565 3.46 -13.33 0.39
C LEU A 565 1.98 -13.35 0.83
N CYS A 566 1.60 -12.56 1.84
CA CYS A 566 0.21 -12.42 2.26
C CYS A 566 -0.68 -11.86 1.14
N ALA A 567 -0.20 -10.86 0.39
CA ALA A 567 -0.95 -10.24 -0.71
C ALA A 567 -1.16 -11.21 -1.89
N VAL A 568 -0.15 -12.02 -2.23
CA VAL A 568 -0.25 -13.08 -3.25
C VAL A 568 -1.23 -14.16 -2.79
N PHE A 569 -1.07 -14.67 -1.56
CA PHE A 569 -1.95 -15.71 -1.02
C PHE A 569 -3.42 -15.28 -0.99
N ASN A 570 -3.71 -14.09 -0.47
CA ASN A 570 -5.06 -13.55 -0.40
C ASN A 570 -5.70 -13.38 -1.80
N SER A 571 -4.90 -12.95 -2.77
CA SER A 571 -5.35 -12.72 -4.15
C SER A 571 -5.64 -14.04 -4.89
N LEU A 572 -4.77 -15.05 -4.74
CA LEU A 572 -4.97 -16.38 -5.31
C LEU A 572 -6.11 -17.14 -4.64
N TYR A 573 -6.21 -17.11 -3.31
CA TYR A 573 -7.30 -17.76 -2.58
C TYR A 573 -8.66 -17.17 -2.97
N SER A 574 -8.73 -15.83 -3.06
CA SER A 574 -9.96 -15.14 -3.47
C SER A 574 -10.30 -15.34 -4.96
N PHE A 575 -9.32 -15.50 -5.86
CA PHE A 575 -9.55 -15.90 -7.25
C PHE A 575 -10.20 -17.28 -7.35
N LEU A 576 -9.61 -18.27 -6.67
CA LEU A 576 -10.14 -19.64 -6.66
C LEU A 576 -11.54 -19.70 -6.04
N TRP A 577 -11.81 -18.87 -5.02
CA TRP A 577 -13.13 -18.73 -4.43
C TRP A 577 -14.16 -18.18 -5.42
N ASP A 578 -13.83 -17.09 -6.13
CA ASP A 578 -14.73 -16.47 -7.09
C ASP A 578 -15.12 -17.46 -8.20
N VAL A 579 -14.14 -18.16 -8.79
CA VAL A 579 -14.40 -19.14 -9.87
C VAL A 579 -15.19 -20.37 -9.38
N VAL A 580 -14.78 -20.98 -8.26
CA VAL A 580 -15.33 -22.29 -7.85
C VAL A 580 -16.59 -22.16 -7.02
N MET A 581 -16.62 -21.28 -6.01
CA MET A 581 -17.71 -21.23 -5.03
C MET A 581 -18.79 -20.22 -5.42
N ASP A 582 -18.36 -19.00 -5.76
CA ASP A 582 -19.25 -17.88 -6.08
C ASP A 582 -19.77 -17.93 -7.52
N TRP A 583 -19.06 -18.54 -8.47
CA TRP A 583 -19.57 -18.79 -9.83
C TRP A 583 -19.96 -20.25 -10.12
N GLY A 584 -19.55 -21.21 -9.28
CA GLY A 584 -19.87 -22.64 -9.50
C GLY A 584 -19.18 -23.27 -10.71
N LEU A 585 -18.12 -22.64 -11.23
CA LEU A 585 -17.33 -23.11 -12.37
C LEU A 585 -16.17 -24.00 -11.87
N GLY A 586 -15.23 -24.35 -12.75
CA GLY A 586 -14.10 -25.21 -12.42
C GLY A 586 -14.43 -26.70 -12.31
N GLN A 587 -15.64 -27.13 -12.71
CA GLN A 587 -16.06 -28.53 -12.56
C GLN A 587 -15.28 -29.45 -13.53
N PRO A 588 -14.59 -30.50 -13.03
CA PRO A 588 -13.67 -31.30 -13.86
C PRO A 588 -14.36 -32.38 -14.71
N LYS A 589 -15.63 -32.72 -14.43
CA LYS A 589 -16.34 -33.86 -15.06
C LYS A 589 -17.03 -33.53 -16.40
N LEU A 590 -16.64 -32.44 -17.08
CA LEU A 590 -17.25 -32.00 -18.33
C LEU A 590 -16.37 -32.33 -19.56
N PRO A 591 -16.94 -32.65 -20.74
CA PRO A 591 -16.17 -32.95 -21.96
C PRO A 591 -15.22 -31.82 -22.35
N ARG A 592 -14.05 -32.15 -22.94
CA ARG A 592 -12.94 -31.19 -23.21
C ARG A 592 -13.34 -29.86 -23.86
N ARG A 593 -14.40 -29.82 -24.69
CA ARG A 593 -14.92 -28.60 -25.35
C ARG A 593 -15.68 -27.62 -24.40
N VAL A 594 -15.96 -28.04 -23.17
CA VAL A 594 -16.65 -27.26 -22.10
C VAL A 594 -16.05 -27.53 -20.70
N ALA A 595 -14.81 -28.03 -20.65
CA ALA A 595 -14.12 -28.27 -19.38
C ALA A 595 -13.99 -26.99 -18.54
N PHE A 596 -14.01 -27.13 -17.20
CA PHE A 596 -14.00 -26.03 -16.23
C PHE A 596 -15.20 -25.06 -16.26
N LEU A 597 -16.27 -25.35 -17.01
CA LEU A 597 -17.56 -24.65 -16.87
C LEU A 597 -18.51 -25.43 -15.95
N ARG A 598 -19.81 -25.10 -16.03
CA ARG A 598 -20.93 -25.83 -15.40
C ARG A 598 -21.99 -26.13 -16.46
N HIS A 599 -22.89 -27.08 -16.21
CA HIS A 599 -23.88 -27.53 -17.21
C HIS A 599 -24.89 -26.45 -17.64
N GLN A 600 -25.39 -25.65 -16.68
CA GLN A 600 -26.37 -24.59 -16.94
C GLN A 600 -25.70 -23.21 -17.06
N LEU A 601 -25.82 -22.61 -18.24
CA LEU A 601 -25.21 -21.33 -18.63
C LEU A 601 -26.26 -20.52 -19.40
N ILE A 602 -26.59 -19.33 -18.91
CA ILE A 602 -27.63 -18.45 -19.45
C ILE A 602 -27.04 -17.50 -20.50
N TYR A 603 -25.86 -16.93 -20.23
CA TYR A 603 -25.18 -16.03 -21.17
C TYR A 603 -24.61 -16.78 -22.37
N ARG A 604 -24.68 -16.17 -23.56
CA ARG A 604 -24.16 -16.73 -24.82
C ARG A 604 -23.34 -15.68 -25.59
N PRO A 605 -22.26 -16.08 -26.29
CA PRO A 605 -21.71 -17.42 -26.42
C PRO A 605 -20.90 -17.89 -25.18
N ARG A 606 -20.71 -19.21 -25.04
CA ARG A 606 -19.97 -19.84 -23.92
C ARG A 606 -18.55 -19.27 -23.69
N LYS A 607 -17.92 -18.69 -24.72
CA LYS A 607 -16.60 -18.03 -24.63
C LYS A 607 -16.57 -16.89 -23.58
N ILE A 608 -17.71 -16.27 -23.26
CA ILE A 608 -17.81 -15.20 -22.25
C ILE A 608 -17.31 -15.68 -20.88
N TYR A 609 -17.64 -16.90 -20.45
CA TYR A 609 -17.24 -17.40 -19.13
C TYR A 609 -15.72 -17.59 -19.00
N TYR A 610 -15.06 -18.10 -20.05
CA TYR A 610 -13.59 -18.19 -20.07
C TYR A 610 -12.94 -16.81 -20.08
N LEU A 611 -13.50 -15.84 -20.82
CA LEU A 611 -13.03 -14.45 -20.78
C LEU A 611 -13.18 -13.84 -19.38
N VAL A 612 -14.30 -14.07 -18.70
CA VAL A 612 -14.55 -13.61 -17.32
C VAL A 612 -13.54 -14.19 -16.32
N ILE A 613 -13.20 -15.49 -16.43
CA ILE A 613 -12.17 -16.12 -15.60
C ILE A 613 -10.79 -15.47 -15.83
N VAL A 614 -10.38 -15.27 -17.09
CA VAL A 614 -9.10 -14.63 -17.42
C VAL A 614 -9.06 -13.17 -16.96
N VAL A 615 -10.16 -12.44 -17.10
CA VAL A 615 -10.28 -11.04 -16.66
C VAL A 615 -10.16 -10.90 -15.14
N ASP A 616 -10.88 -11.70 -14.34
CA ASP A 616 -10.75 -11.64 -12.88
C ASP A 616 -9.33 -12.04 -12.41
N PHE A 617 -8.70 -13.05 -13.03
CA PHE A 617 -7.31 -13.42 -12.75
C PHE A 617 -6.33 -12.24 -12.96
N VAL A 618 -6.41 -11.57 -14.12
CA VAL A 618 -5.55 -10.41 -14.44
C VAL A 618 -5.82 -9.23 -13.49
N LEU A 619 -7.09 -8.92 -13.22
CA LEU A 619 -7.48 -7.84 -12.31
C LEU A 619 -7.02 -8.11 -10.86
N ARG A 620 -7.00 -9.37 -10.42
CA ARG A 620 -6.47 -9.78 -9.10
C ARG A 620 -4.95 -9.73 -9.02
N ILE A 621 -4.23 -10.12 -10.08
CA ILE A 621 -2.76 -9.99 -10.11
C ILE A 621 -2.34 -8.51 -10.06
N MET A 622 -3.06 -7.62 -10.75
CA MET A 622 -2.79 -6.17 -10.67
C MET A 622 -2.91 -5.61 -9.24
N TRP A 623 -3.77 -6.19 -8.39
CA TRP A 623 -3.89 -5.81 -6.99
C TRP A 623 -2.63 -6.14 -6.16
N VAL A 624 -1.83 -7.12 -6.58
CA VAL A 624 -0.50 -7.40 -6.04
C VAL A 624 0.56 -6.51 -6.70
N ALA A 625 0.54 -6.41 -8.04
CA ALA A 625 1.55 -5.70 -8.81
C ALA A 625 1.68 -4.20 -8.45
N LYS A 626 0.61 -3.58 -7.92
CA LYS A 626 0.62 -2.19 -7.42
C LYS A 626 1.64 -1.90 -6.32
N TRP A 627 2.14 -2.94 -5.64
CA TRP A 627 3.15 -2.83 -4.58
C TRP A 627 4.60 -3.01 -5.09
N TRP A 628 4.81 -3.13 -6.39
CA TRP A 628 6.15 -3.22 -6.99
C TRP A 628 6.69 -1.81 -7.31
N ASP A 629 7.95 -1.54 -6.99
CA ASP A 629 8.56 -0.19 -6.98
C ASP A 629 8.39 0.63 -8.27
N TRP A 630 8.33 -0.04 -9.42
CA TRP A 630 8.13 0.60 -10.73
C TRP A 630 6.70 1.10 -10.99
N MET A 631 5.69 0.56 -10.31
CA MET A 631 4.27 0.89 -10.47
C MET A 631 3.76 1.84 -9.38
N HIS A 632 4.43 1.91 -8.23
CA HIS A 632 4.01 2.79 -7.12
C HIS A 632 3.97 4.27 -7.54
N ARG A 633 4.87 4.69 -8.43
CA ARG A 633 5.27 6.11 -8.62
C ARG A 633 4.27 7.00 -9.39
N GLY A 634 3.11 6.48 -9.84
CA GLY A 634 2.16 7.23 -10.66
C GLY A 634 0.75 7.36 -10.06
N VAL A 635 0.23 8.59 -9.98
CA VAL A 635 -1.17 8.88 -9.59
C VAL A 635 -2.16 8.18 -10.51
N HIS A 636 -1.93 8.25 -11.82
CA HIS A 636 -2.75 7.58 -12.84
C HIS A 636 -2.85 6.07 -12.61
N PHE A 637 -1.78 5.42 -12.14
CA PHE A 637 -1.81 3.98 -11.85
C PHE A 637 -2.67 3.68 -10.61
N LYS A 638 -2.62 4.51 -9.57
CA LYS A 638 -3.48 4.38 -8.37
C LYS A 638 -4.97 4.57 -8.71
N LEU A 639 -5.30 5.50 -9.62
CA LEU A 639 -6.64 5.67 -10.19
C LEU A 639 -7.09 4.44 -11.00
N VAL A 640 -6.26 3.97 -11.94
CA VAL A 640 -6.54 2.78 -12.77
C VAL A 640 -6.77 1.54 -11.91
N ALA A 641 -5.92 1.27 -10.92
CA ALA A 641 -6.06 0.12 -10.03
C ALA A 641 -7.36 0.16 -9.20
N GLN A 642 -7.81 1.35 -8.78
CA GLN A 642 -9.06 1.51 -8.04
C GLN A 642 -10.30 1.34 -8.93
N VAL A 643 -10.28 1.86 -10.17
CA VAL A 643 -11.34 1.58 -11.16
C VAL A 643 -11.38 0.08 -11.48
N ALA A 644 -10.21 -0.55 -11.64
CA ALA A 644 -10.07 -1.95 -12.00
C ALA A 644 -10.65 -2.92 -10.96
N GLU A 645 -10.47 -2.70 -9.65
CA GLU A 645 -11.13 -3.52 -8.61
C GLU A 645 -12.66 -3.38 -8.65
N VAL A 646 -13.18 -2.19 -8.97
CA VAL A 646 -14.64 -2.01 -9.12
C VAL A 646 -15.14 -2.67 -10.40
N VAL A 647 -14.44 -2.56 -11.53
CA VAL A 647 -14.73 -3.30 -12.77
C VAL A 647 -14.72 -4.81 -12.52
N ARG A 648 -13.77 -5.31 -11.72
CA ARG A 648 -13.70 -6.72 -11.30
C ARG A 648 -14.97 -7.13 -10.54
N ARG A 649 -15.43 -6.33 -9.56
CA ARG A 649 -16.69 -6.56 -8.84
C ARG A 649 -17.91 -6.52 -9.77
N ILE A 650 -17.93 -5.63 -10.76
CA ILE A 650 -19.00 -5.54 -11.76
C ILE A 650 -19.05 -6.80 -12.63
N VAL A 651 -17.89 -7.35 -13.02
CA VAL A 651 -17.77 -8.63 -13.74
C VAL A 651 -18.25 -9.80 -12.87
N TRP A 652 -17.83 -9.84 -11.60
CA TRP A 652 -18.26 -10.86 -10.63
C TRP A 652 -19.77 -10.89 -10.44
N ASN A 653 -20.43 -9.72 -10.38
CA ASN A 653 -21.89 -9.62 -10.23
C ASN A 653 -22.65 -10.39 -11.33
N PHE A 654 -22.21 -10.32 -12.60
CA PHE A 654 -22.91 -10.98 -13.71
C PHE A 654 -23.07 -12.49 -13.48
N VAL A 655 -21.97 -13.17 -13.19
CA VAL A 655 -21.95 -14.63 -13.03
C VAL A 655 -22.42 -15.04 -11.64
N ARG A 656 -22.23 -14.19 -10.61
CA ARG A 656 -22.69 -14.47 -9.25
C ARG A 656 -24.20 -14.48 -9.09
N VAL A 657 -24.88 -13.50 -9.68
CA VAL A 657 -26.36 -13.42 -9.64
C VAL A 657 -26.97 -14.51 -10.50
N GLU A 658 -26.41 -14.76 -11.69
CA GLU A 658 -26.81 -15.87 -12.57
C GLU A 658 -26.70 -17.24 -11.86
N TRP A 659 -25.59 -17.51 -11.16
CA TRP A 659 -25.43 -18.74 -10.37
C TRP A 659 -26.41 -18.85 -9.20
N GLN A 660 -26.79 -17.71 -8.61
CA GLN A 660 -27.78 -17.69 -7.53
C GLN A 660 -29.21 -17.91 -8.05
N CYS A 661 -29.57 -17.40 -9.24
CA CYS A 661 -30.83 -17.77 -9.92
C CYS A 661 -30.87 -19.28 -10.15
N ILE A 662 -29.84 -19.84 -10.80
CA ILE A 662 -29.72 -21.28 -11.08
C ILE A 662 -29.85 -22.14 -9.81
N LYS A 663 -29.20 -21.73 -8.70
CA LYS A 663 -29.35 -22.42 -7.41
C LYS A 663 -30.79 -22.42 -6.89
N LEU A 664 -31.50 -21.29 -6.98
CA LEU A 664 -32.91 -21.22 -6.55
C LEU A 664 -33.83 -22.02 -7.47
N ASP A 665 -33.62 -22.01 -8.78
CA ASP A 665 -34.46 -22.75 -9.73
C ASP A 665 -34.24 -24.27 -9.58
N ILE A 666 -33.00 -24.74 -9.35
CA ILE A 666 -32.71 -26.15 -9.01
C ILE A 666 -33.38 -26.55 -7.69
N LEU A 667 -33.34 -25.70 -6.66
CA LEU A 667 -34.01 -25.97 -5.38
C LEU A 667 -35.54 -25.98 -5.53
N ALA A 668 -36.10 -25.08 -6.32
CA ALA A 668 -37.53 -25.04 -6.63
C ALA A 668 -37.97 -26.29 -7.39
N THR A 669 -37.22 -26.75 -8.39
CA THR A 669 -37.50 -28.00 -9.11
C THR A 669 -37.39 -29.23 -8.19
N LYS A 670 -36.37 -29.27 -7.32
CA LYS A 670 -36.23 -30.34 -6.31
C LYS A 670 -37.40 -30.34 -5.33
N LYS A 671 -37.84 -29.18 -4.85
CA LYS A 671 -39.01 -29.09 -3.96
C LYS A 671 -40.27 -29.53 -4.69
N LEU A 672 -40.52 -29.06 -5.91
CA LEU A 672 -41.68 -29.50 -6.71
C LEU A 672 -41.69 -31.03 -6.89
N SER A 673 -40.52 -31.63 -7.13
CA SER A 673 -40.38 -33.09 -7.26
C SER A 673 -40.57 -33.85 -5.93
N ALA A 674 -40.28 -33.23 -4.78
CA ALA A 674 -40.55 -33.82 -3.47
C ALA A 674 -42.05 -33.66 -3.12
N ASP A 675 -42.59 -32.46 -3.28
CA ASP A 675 -44.01 -32.13 -3.09
C ASP A 675 -44.92 -33.02 -3.96
N THR A 676 -44.52 -33.38 -5.20
CA THR A 676 -45.27 -34.34 -6.03
C THR A 676 -45.10 -35.80 -5.60
N VAL A 677 -43.92 -36.22 -5.14
CA VAL A 677 -43.74 -37.59 -4.62
C VAL A 677 -44.52 -37.78 -3.32
N GLU A 678 -44.53 -36.77 -2.42
CA GLU A 678 -45.38 -36.77 -1.23
C GLU A 678 -46.88 -36.78 -1.60
N LEU A 679 -47.28 -36.04 -2.64
CA LEU A 679 -48.67 -36.04 -3.11
C LEU A 679 -49.09 -37.39 -3.71
N ASP A 680 -48.27 -38.00 -4.55
CA ASP A 680 -48.51 -39.33 -5.11
C ASP A 680 -48.55 -40.39 -3.99
N GLU A 681 -47.61 -40.33 -3.04
CA GLU A 681 -47.61 -41.17 -1.83
C GLU A 681 -48.81 -40.93 -0.91
N MET A 682 -49.47 -39.76 -0.96
CA MET A 682 -50.72 -39.49 -0.24
C MET A 682 -51.94 -40.01 -1.01
N ILE A 683 -51.95 -39.90 -2.34
CA ILE A 683 -53.00 -40.45 -3.21
C ILE A 683 -53.03 -41.99 -3.11
N GLU A 684 -51.87 -42.64 -3.12
CA GLU A 684 -51.75 -44.10 -2.97
C GLU A 684 -52.17 -44.62 -1.57
N LYS A 685 -52.32 -43.71 -0.60
CA LYS A 685 -52.78 -44.00 0.79
C LYS A 685 -54.23 -43.60 1.05
N VAL A 686 -54.96 -43.08 0.06
CA VAL A 686 -56.42 -42.90 0.17
C VAL A 686 -57.11 -44.25 0.07
N PRO A 687 -57.91 -44.68 1.06
CA PRO A 687 -58.70 -45.90 0.94
C PRO A 687 -59.75 -45.74 -0.15
N LEU A 688 -59.73 -46.63 -1.16
CA LEU A 688 -60.83 -46.78 -2.11
C LEU A 688 -62.06 -47.32 -1.35
N MET A 689 -62.92 -46.43 -0.86
CA MET A 689 -64.23 -46.83 -0.35
C MET A 689 -65.08 -47.33 -1.52
N GLN A 690 -65.54 -48.58 -1.39
CA GLN A 690 -66.53 -49.15 -2.28
C GLN A 690 -67.90 -48.59 -1.90
N GLU A 691 -68.51 -47.80 -2.78
CA GLU A 691 -69.95 -47.54 -2.76
C GLU A 691 -70.54 -48.10 -4.07
N HIS A 692 -71.78 -48.59 -4.02
CA HIS A 692 -72.39 -49.33 -5.12
C HIS A 692 -72.77 -48.43 -6.30
N GLU A 693 -72.60 -48.95 -7.52
CA GLU A 693 -73.44 -48.54 -8.65
C GLU A 693 -74.84 -49.13 -8.44
N ASP A 694 -75.85 -48.27 -8.31
CA ASP A 694 -77.18 -48.48 -8.89
C ASP A 694 -77.96 -47.15 -8.93
N ASP A 695 -78.93 -47.09 -9.86
CA ASP A 695 -79.92 -46.04 -10.10
C ASP A 695 -79.52 -44.62 -10.59
N LEU A 696 -79.98 -44.37 -11.82
CA LEU A 696 -80.59 -43.15 -12.37
C LEU A 696 -79.76 -42.06 -13.08
N GLU A 697 -80.31 -41.66 -14.23
CA GLU A 697 -79.88 -40.58 -15.12
C GLU A 697 -80.43 -39.21 -14.64
N ASP A 698 -79.66 -38.12 -14.81
CA ASP A 698 -79.97 -37.04 -15.77
C ASP A 698 -78.78 -36.04 -15.88
N MET A 699 -78.88 -35.03 -16.75
CA MET A 699 -78.02 -33.86 -16.93
C MET A 699 -76.59 -34.06 -17.46
N LYS A 700 -76.51 -34.23 -18.78
CA LYS A 700 -75.47 -33.60 -19.63
C LYS A 700 -76.06 -32.34 -20.28
N PRO A 701 -75.29 -31.37 -20.84
CA PRO A 701 -73.85 -31.40 -21.18
C PRO A 701 -73.08 -30.18 -20.55
N ARG A 702 -71.87 -29.73 -20.94
CA ARG A 702 -71.02 -29.92 -22.14
C ARG A 702 -69.58 -29.46 -21.84
N MET A 703 -68.57 -30.34 -21.94
CA MET A 703 -67.17 -29.89 -22.08
C MET A 703 -66.86 -29.58 -23.55
N ARG A 704 -65.97 -28.61 -23.81
CA ARG A 704 -65.37 -28.36 -25.14
C ARG A 704 -63.86 -28.24 -25.03
N THR A 705 -63.17 -29.17 -25.66
CA THR A 705 -61.73 -29.11 -25.97
C THR A 705 -61.48 -28.16 -27.15
N LEU A 706 -60.36 -27.43 -27.12
CA LEU A 706 -59.69 -26.72 -28.23
C LEU A 706 -58.24 -26.52 -27.75
N SER A 707 -57.22 -27.27 -28.20
CA SER A 707 -56.65 -27.40 -29.55
C SER A 707 -55.88 -26.15 -30.02
N ARG A 708 -54.62 -26.34 -30.43
CA ARG A 708 -53.74 -25.30 -31.02
C ARG A 708 -54.30 -24.81 -32.38
N PRO A 709 -54.21 -23.51 -32.68
CA PRO A 709 -54.30 -23.01 -34.06
C PRO A 709 -52.90 -22.81 -34.69
N ASN A 710 -52.87 -22.74 -36.02
CA ASN A 710 -51.72 -22.33 -36.83
C ASN A 710 -52.24 -21.49 -38.02
N SER A 711 -51.41 -20.60 -38.57
CA SER A 711 -51.51 -19.98 -39.92
C SER A 711 -52.75 -19.16 -40.39
N PHE A 712 -52.50 -17.86 -40.67
CA PHE A 712 -52.82 -17.08 -41.90
C PHE A 712 -54.18 -16.38 -42.20
N SER A 713 -54.06 -15.11 -42.65
CA SER A 713 -54.89 -14.31 -43.61
C SER A 713 -56.37 -13.94 -43.28
N ALA A 714 -56.96 -12.81 -43.72
CA ALA A 714 -56.46 -11.52 -44.29
C ALA A 714 -57.62 -10.47 -44.34
N GLU A 715 -57.37 -9.28 -44.95
CA GLU A 715 -58.33 -8.20 -45.35
C GLU A 715 -58.96 -7.30 -44.26
N ALA A 716 -59.29 -6.01 -44.50
CA ALA A 716 -58.81 -5.02 -45.50
C ALA A 716 -59.19 -3.56 -45.15
N SER A 717 -58.29 -2.60 -45.44
CA SER A 717 -58.41 -1.13 -45.70
C SER A 717 -57.03 -0.51 -45.41
N GLY A 718 -56.32 0.18 -46.32
CA GLY A 718 -56.63 1.47 -46.98
C GLY A 718 -55.69 2.54 -46.35
N THR A 719 -54.82 3.29 -47.05
CA THR A 719 -54.68 3.63 -48.49
C THR A 719 -53.25 4.15 -48.82
N GLU A 720 -52.79 3.95 -50.07
CA GLU A 720 -51.77 4.76 -50.81
C GLU A 720 -50.29 4.77 -50.32
N THR A 721 -49.22 4.89 -51.15
CA THR A 721 -49.04 5.03 -52.63
C THR A 721 -47.65 4.51 -53.11
N SER A 722 -47.54 4.10 -54.40
CA SER A 722 -46.34 4.04 -55.31
C SER A 722 -44.98 3.43 -54.85
N SER A 723 -44.46 2.32 -55.44
CA SER A 723 -43.75 2.14 -56.75
C SER A 723 -42.20 2.29 -56.68
N THR A 724 -41.30 1.56 -57.35
CA THR A 724 -41.37 0.45 -58.37
C THR A 724 -39.97 -0.20 -58.59
N LEU A 725 -39.91 -1.50 -58.97
CA LEU A 725 -38.80 -2.20 -59.70
C LEU A 725 -37.42 -2.27 -58.98
N SER A 726 -36.46 -3.20 -59.21
CA SER A 726 -36.34 -4.58 -59.80
C SER A 726 -34.93 -5.12 -59.41
N GLN A 727 -34.34 -6.28 -59.77
CA GLN A 727 -34.62 -7.43 -60.66
C GLN A 727 -33.76 -8.66 -60.18
N SER A 728 -33.54 -9.71 -60.99
CA SER A 728 -32.55 -10.81 -60.78
C SER A 728 -32.16 -11.46 -62.13
N PRO A 729 -31.03 -12.20 -62.23
CA PRO A 729 -31.10 -13.58 -62.77
C PRO A 729 -30.11 -14.60 -62.12
N LEU A 730 -30.03 -15.82 -62.69
CA LEU A 730 -29.42 -17.05 -62.13
C LEU A 730 -28.11 -17.50 -62.82
N HIS A 731 -27.40 -18.46 -62.20
CA HIS A 731 -26.69 -19.69 -62.70
C HIS A 731 -25.57 -20.11 -61.71
N ASP A 732 -25.09 -21.35 -61.57
CA ASP A 732 -25.41 -22.63 -62.25
C ASP A 732 -25.19 -23.87 -61.34
N ASN A 733 -25.53 -25.08 -61.82
CA ASN A 733 -25.33 -26.39 -61.14
C ASN A 733 -24.09 -27.18 -61.62
N THR A 734 -23.60 -28.13 -60.81
CA THR A 734 -23.10 -29.47 -61.27
C THR A 734 -22.84 -30.46 -60.12
N ASP A 735 -22.82 -31.75 -60.43
CA ASP A 735 -22.96 -32.89 -59.49
C ASP A 735 -21.64 -33.65 -59.18
N SER A 736 -21.65 -34.52 -58.14
CA SER A 736 -21.43 -35.98 -58.26
C SER A 736 -21.20 -36.71 -56.92
N GLU A 737 -21.55 -38.00 -56.88
CA GLU A 737 -21.37 -38.92 -55.75
C GLU A 737 -19.99 -39.64 -55.74
N LEU A 738 -19.61 -40.22 -54.59
CA LEU A 738 -18.89 -41.52 -54.58
C LEU A 738 -19.17 -42.31 -53.28
N PHE A 739 -19.00 -43.64 -53.35
CA PHE A 739 -19.53 -44.64 -52.40
C PHE A 739 -18.42 -45.49 -51.73
N LEU A 740 -18.83 -46.27 -50.71
CA LEU A 740 -18.27 -47.55 -50.24
C LEU A 740 -16.86 -47.62 -49.60
N GLN A 741 -16.85 -47.84 -48.27
CA GLN A 741 -16.32 -49.03 -47.54
C GLN A 741 -16.46 -48.70 -46.03
N VAL A 742 -17.11 -49.47 -45.14
CA VAL A 742 -17.46 -50.90 -45.05
C VAL A 742 -16.26 -51.82 -44.88
N ASP A 743 -15.87 -52.01 -43.62
CA ASP A 743 -15.38 -53.27 -43.06
C ASP A 743 -16.22 -53.59 -41.81
N ALA A 744 -16.50 -54.87 -41.55
CA ALA A 744 -17.32 -55.30 -40.43
C ALA A 744 -17.00 -56.74 -40.00
N GLU A 745 -16.62 -56.95 -38.73
CA GLU A 745 -16.47 -58.28 -38.13
C GLU A 745 -17.41 -58.49 -36.92
N SER A 746 -18.29 -59.47 -37.12
CA SER A 746 -18.99 -60.33 -36.15
C SER A 746 -18.88 -60.05 -34.64
N SER A 747 -19.95 -59.47 -34.10
CA SER A 747 -20.83 -60.09 -33.08
C SER A 747 -20.24 -60.97 -31.96
N SER A 748 -20.46 -60.53 -30.70
CA SER A 748 -20.96 -61.41 -29.63
C SER A 748 -21.87 -60.60 -28.70
N GLY A 749 -23.15 -60.96 -28.60
CA GLY A 749 -24.13 -60.17 -27.85
C GLY A 749 -24.54 -60.79 -26.51
N ARG A 750 -24.77 -59.94 -25.50
CA ARG A 750 -25.72 -60.20 -24.43
C ARG A 750 -26.12 -58.93 -23.66
N ASP A 751 -27.26 -59.05 -22.99
CA ASP A 751 -27.76 -58.25 -21.86
C ASP A 751 -27.97 -56.73 -22.06
N VAL A 752 -29.20 -56.40 -22.48
CA VAL A 752 -29.79 -55.07 -22.30
C VAL A 752 -30.09 -54.86 -20.82
N GLN A 753 -29.13 -54.29 -20.07
CA GLN A 753 -29.44 -53.63 -18.81
C GLN A 753 -30.02 -52.24 -19.06
N ARG A 754 -30.86 -51.77 -18.12
CA ARG A 754 -31.50 -50.45 -18.19
C ARG A 754 -30.44 -49.37 -17.98
N ASP A 755 -30.53 -48.27 -18.72
CA ASP A 755 -29.78 -47.05 -18.40
C ASP A 755 -30.25 -46.49 -17.05
N GLU A 756 -29.53 -46.83 -15.98
CA GLU A 756 -29.65 -46.08 -14.73
C GLU A 756 -29.18 -44.64 -14.97
N MET A 757 -30.03 -43.67 -14.64
CA MET A 757 -29.63 -42.26 -14.64
C MET A 757 -28.58 -42.03 -13.56
N ILE A 758 -27.30 -42.19 -13.91
CA ILE A 758 -26.15 -42.00 -13.01
C ILE A 758 -26.25 -40.63 -12.34
N ALA A 759 -26.56 -40.63 -11.04
CA ALA A 759 -26.79 -39.42 -10.28
C ALA A 759 -25.53 -38.52 -10.32
N PRO A 760 -25.65 -37.23 -10.67
CA PRO A 760 -24.50 -36.34 -10.72
C PRO A 760 -23.92 -36.18 -9.32
N ALA A 761 -22.69 -36.69 -9.14
CA ALA A 761 -22.03 -36.82 -7.85
C ALA A 761 -22.13 -35.54 -7.00
N ALA A 762 -22.63 -35.69 -5.76
CA ALA A 762 -23.00 -34.58 -4.91
C ALA A 762 -21.80 -33.69 -4.52
N ILE A 763 -21.77 -32.49 -5.10
CA ILE A 763 -21.15 -31.31 -4.48
C ILE A 763 -22.32 -30.56 -3.83
N THR A 764 -22.30 -30.42 -2.51
CA THR A 764 -23.48 -29.95 -1.77
C THR A 764 -23.89 -28.53 -2.15
N VAL A 765 -25.20 -28.35 -2.32
CA VAL A 765 -25.79 -27.01 -2.36
C VAL A 765 -25.77 -26.50 -0.93
N ALA A 766 -24.79 -25.66 -0.59
CA ALA A 766 -24.71 -25.01 0.72
C ALA A 766 -26.06 -24.37 1.07
N SER A 767 -26.72 -24.94 2.08
CA SER A 767 -28.13 -24.70 2.37
C SER A 767 -28.30 -23.37 3.11
N TYR A 768 -28.65 -22.32 2.37
CA TYR A 768 -29.29 -21.16 2.98
C TYR A 768 -30.57 -21.62 3.69
N PRO A 769 -30.80 -21.21 4.95
CA PRO A 769 -31.85 -21.78 5.78
C PRO A 769 -33.24 -21.54 5.18
N GLU A 770 -34.02 -22.62 5.10
CA GLU A 770 -35.36 -22.61 4.52
C GLU A 770 -36.32 -21.75 5.35
N LYS A 771 -36.74 -20.61 4.76
CA LYS A 771 -38.06 -19.96 4.91
C LYS A 771 -38.06 -18.57 4.25
N PRO A 772 -38.46 -18.46 2.97
CA PRO A 772 -39.09 -17.23 2.52
C PRO A 772 -40.49 -17.17 3.16
N GLN A 773 -40.67 -16.36 4.20
CA GLN A 773 -42.02 -16.02 4.68
C GLN A 773 -42.69 -15.07 3.68
N ALA A 774 -43.20 -15.65 2.59
CA ALA A 774 -44.10 -14.98 1.67
C ALA A 774 -45.40 -14.66 2.42
N MET A 775 -45.48 -13.46 2.98
CA MET A 775 -46.66 -12.98 3.69
C MET A 775 -47.78 -12.73 2.68
N LEU A 776 -48.61 -13.76 2.45
CA LEU A 776 -49.83 -13.71 1.64
C LEU A 776 -50.88 -12.82 2.32
N VAL A 777 -50.71 -11.51 2.19
CA VAL A 777 -51.74 -10.53 2.53
C VAL A 777 -52.79 -10.58 1.43
N SER A 778 -53.87 -11.31 1.69
CA SER A 778 -55.10 -11.19 0.90
C SER A 778 -55.61 -9.75 1.00
N TYR A 779 -55.83 -9.09 -0.13
CA TYR A 779 -56.51 -7.81 -0.16
C TYR A 779 -58.00 -8.03 0.13
N GLY A 780 -58.46 -7.53 1.28
CA GLY A 780 -59.88 -7.40 1.62
C GLY A 780 -60.17 -5.98 2.06
N ASP A 781 -61.18 -5.35 1.46
CA ASP A 781 -61.55 -3.96 1.73
C ASP A 781 -62.16 -3.76 3.13
N VAL A 782 -61.55 -2.90 3.94
CA VAL A 782 -62.24 -2.20 5.03
C VAL A 782 -61.73 -0.75 5.13
N HIS A 783 -62.65 0.21 4.92
CA HIS A 783 -62.41 1.63 5.22
C HIS A 783 -62.58 1.92 6.72
N GLN A 784 -61.60 2.60 7.35
CA GLN A 784 -61.65 3.52 8.51
C GLN A 784 -60.30 3.49 9.26
N ARG A 785 -59.86 4.47 10.04
CA ARG A 785 -59.99 5.95 10.11
C ARG A 785 -58.86 6.42 11.08
N TRP A 786 -58.70 7.72 11.35
CA TRP A 786 -57.84 8.25 12.42
C TRP A 786 -58.19 7.63 13.82
N GLU A 787 -57.37 7.70 14.88
CA GLU A 787 -56.64 8.88 15.36
C GLU A 787 -55.57 8.60 16.46
N SER A 788 -54.75 9.62 16.75
CA SER A 788 -54.02 9.91 18.01
C SER A 788 -53.23 8.82 18.79
N SER A 789 -51.94 9.09 18.97
CA SER A 789 -51.21 8.82 20.24
C SER A 789 -51.56 9.94 21.26
N PRO A 790 -51.43 9.80 22.60
CA PRO A 790 -50.08 9.84 23.21
C PRO A 790 -49.85 9.24 24.64
N ASN A 791 -48.57 8.96 24.93
CA ASN A 791 -47.83 9.22 26.20
C ASN A 791 -48.15 8.54 27.56
N LYS A 792 -47.04 8.37 28.32
CA LYS A 792 -46.87 8.15 29.79
C LYS A 792 -47.31 6.78 30.36
N ALA A 793 -46.76 6.29 31.48
CA ALA A 793 -45.45 6.47 32.14
C ALA A 793 -45.36 5.54 33.37
N THR A 794 -44.15 5.13 33.79
CA THR A 794 -43.81 4.55 35.13
C THR A 794 -44.54 3.23 35.51
N THR A 795 -44.09 2.37 36.44
CA THR A 795 -42.89 2.29 37.31
C THR A 795 -42.59 0.80 37.61
N GLU A 796 -41.40 0.50 38.17
CA GLU A 796 -41.07 -0.76 38.89
C GLU A 796 -41.12 -2.10 38.08
N GLY A 797 -40.44 -3.18 38.46
CA GLY A 797 -39.45 -3.38 39.54
C GLY A 797 -39.05 -4.87 39.70
N ALA A 798 -38.06 -5.14 40.56
CA ALA A 798 -37.55 -6.46 40.99
C ALA A 798 -36.65 -7.25 40.01
N GLU A 799 -35.77 -8.07 40.61
CA GLU A 799 -34.70 -8.91 40.03
C GLU A 799 -34.95 -10.40 40.37
N ALA A 800 -34.01 -11.28 39.97
CA ALA A 800 -33.93 -12.73 40.28
C ALA A 800 -34.99 -13.63 39.57
N ASP A 801 -34.74 -14.91 39.27
CA ASP A 801 -33.73 -15.87 39.78
C ASP A 801 -32.85 -16.54 38.69
N GLU A 802 -31.82 -17.27 39.13
CA GLU A 802 -30.91 -18.10 38.31
C GLU A 802 -31.39 -19.56 38.14
N LEU A 803 -31.12 -20.17 36.98
CA LEU A 803 -30.64 -21.57 36.80
C LEU A 803 -30.23 -21.88 35.35
#